data_AF-A0A2M7SCJ9-F1
#
_entry.id   AF-A0A2M7SCJ9-F1
#
_cell.length_a   1.000
_cell.length_b   1.000
_cell.length_c   1.000
_cell.angle_alpha   90.00
_cell.angle_beta   90.00
_cell.angle_gamma   90.00
#
_symmetry.space_group_name_H-M   'P 1'
#
loop_
_entity.id
_entity.type
_entity.pdbx_description
1 polymer ?
#
loop_
_entity_poly.entity_id
_entity_poly.type
_entity_poly.pdbx_seq_one_letter_code
_entity_poly.pdbx_strand_id
1 'polypeptide(L)'
;MACIFSPLHGLAQTVSETDSYFTIAESCMPADGISTRTISVYIKAATQYSPLSGRQVTLYSSRGPASDTVVMINAITNANGQCTGRISSAFPGEVNIYGICDTATITENLVTNCSFETGGITSVTGWTLGTNHGRNVAAFKSGNYSLRSIFAGAGGTSSYPTNLFALEPHSYYRLKGWIRDAQTAGNAYFDVNDLSYDLMLGVVKDNTWRYTEGDWNSYANFSGRVRCVTDGTPAGTVYFDAMRFYRIPTLTFLPVKEIPIAIQAESTDIRHLGGGYASNPSRTGGVSSVIWGTFWCFYGDSERLIVYCRVPQVWTGFETQWFKVSVNAVAMYNTANMAVSIDDANTQYFAVNTATVTVYTTNTFSLSVGFHKLVIMLPNGGSTDLYLDWIGIGPVKNAIDPPAFSREEISIFQDNKYVSPIWEFNTAGNTEGWEGYNGASITGVSGGSLNLTTTNTPAMMLSPWINVTASENYYVSFRMKVDKGTTGKLQWVRKNTPGPLGERSFALELDNEYHVYNIDLHPGTGYSMWGNTWDDIIKGIVLLPSDALGANIQIDWIRISNLPQNGAEVKITYFGVKREGRIGESIPITLDLKNFGGEPAEFVRADLYLPAGVQVANGGNTFGLTALYDSTTFSCTVVSYTVMSSAAFVTVSGKNFAAETASCTITIVARLASDTDYPPVPNTVTTPYDVGMYYFPGWKESAKDVSMGSLGWDRIRPEFSERKPYLGWYDEGETTIADWHIKWMVDHGVKFIAYDWYHQYDMHFLEHAINAYLGSKYRSYINFCVTWCDHFEGHTRDLMLEVTQYWIDHYFNQPEYYKISNKPVVIIFSPLQMKDDLGSTTAVLNVFTEMRQMCVNAGYAGLYIIGLGLGGSYVAQTFKDCGYDAATGYNYSQAGMSDNEKAQRSSPYYKAVPAFKYAWEEMQLTGILPFIAFTEPGWDDRPWAGANALVRTNRNKADFKSMLLNARTFADSYPISGKKIVMVECWNEFGEGEACEPNNLWGFDMADAVREVFVGDTAHIDMIPADIGQSVKQWTFSTGDGPWYSPMAKAGIRLSSNTAGYSPVYDTITFTTTRADTISRVTMH
;
A
#
# COMPACT_ATOMS: atom_id res chain seq x y z
N MET A 1 -23.63 -23.34 -83.92
CA MET A 1 -24.90 -22.89 -83.32
C MET A 1 -24.81 -23.13 -81.82
N ALA A 2 -24.58 -22.06 -81.06
CA ALA A 2 -24.68 -22.05 -79.61
C ALA A 2 -26.04 -21.42 -79.26
N CYS A 3 -26.80 -22.03 -78.35
CA CYS A 3 -27.92 -21.38 -77.67
C CYS A 3 -27.67 -21.47 -76.17
N ILE A 4 -27.48 -20.28 -75.59
CA ILE A 4 -27.30 -19.99 -74.18
C ILE A 4 -28.69 -20.01 -73.53
N PHE A 5 -28.88 -20.83 -72.50
CA PHE A 5 -29.98 -20.68 -71.56
C PHE A 5 -29.55 -19.67 -70.48
N SER A 6 -30.25 -18.54 -70.41
CA SER A 6 -30.24 -17.61 -69.28
C SER A 6 -31.02 -18.21 -68.10
N PRO A 7 -30.49 -18.21 -66.86
CA PRO A 7 -31.25 -18.60 -65.70
C PRO A 7 -32.17 -17.47 -65.24
N LEU A 8 -33.30 -17.89 -64.68
CA LEU A 8 -34.40 -17.11 -64.13
C LEU A 8 -33.99 -15.93 -63.26
N HIS A 9 -34.80 -14.87 -63.34
CA HIS A 9 -34.91 -13.80 -62.37
C HIS A 9 -34.79 -14.32 -60.92
N GLY A 10 -33.78 -13.84 -60.19
CA GLY A 10 -33.54 -14.21 -58.81
C GLY A 10 -34.71 -13.83 -57.92
N LEU A 11 -35.22 -14.81 -57.17
CA LEU A 11 -36.11 -14.56 -56.03
C LEU A 11 -35.40 -13.60 -55.07
N ALA A 12 -36.08 -12.53 -54.65
CA ALA A 12 -35.54 -11.62 -53.64
C ALA A 12 -35.28 -12.41 -52.36
N GLN A 13 -34.00 -12.57 -51.99
CA GLN A 13 -33.62 -13.23 -50.73
C GLN A 13 -34.16 -12.40 -49.55
N THR A 14 -34.83 -13.04 -48.60
CA THR A 14 -35.32 -12.41 -47.36
C THR A 14 -34.22 -12.37 -46.29
N VAL A 15 -34.32 -11.46 -45.32
CA VAL A 15 -33.35 -11.30 -44.22
C VAL A 15 -33.57 -12.38 -43.15
N SER A 16 -32.49 -12.99 -42.64
CA SER A 16 -32.55 -13.89 -41.47
C SER A 16 -32.58 -13.08 -40.18
N GLU A 17 -33.69 -13.07 -39.45
CA GLU A 17 -33.76 -12.48 -38.10
C GLU A 17 -32.85 -13.22 -37.10
N THR A 18 -32.63 -14.52 -37.30
CA THR A 18 -31.83 -15.34 -36.39
C THR A 18 -30.34 -15.11 -36.56
N ASP A 19 -29.85 -14.93 -37.80
CA ASP A 19 -28.42 -14.83 -38.09
C ASP A 19 -27.93 -13.40 -38.36
N SER A 20 -28.85 -12.45 -38.53
CA SER A 20 -28.51 -11.02 -38.66
C SER A 20 -28.47 -10.38 -37.28
N TYR A 21 -27.42 -9.62 -36.99
CA TYR A 21 -27.21 -9.02 -35.67
C TYR A 21 -26.47 -7.69 -35.79
N PHE A 22 -26.47 -6.93 -34.71
CA PHE A 22 -25.52 -5.84 -34.54
C PHE A 22 -24.62 -6.07 -33.33
N THR A 23 -23.52 -5.34 -33.27
CA THR A 23 -22.61 -5.27 -32.12
C THR A 23 -22.29 -3.81 -31.81
N ILE A 24 -22.09 -3.51 -30.53
CA ILE A 24 -21.53 -2.24 -30.05
C ILE A 24 -20.21 -2.50 -29.33
N ALA A 25 -19.23 -1.62 -29.50
CA ALA A 25 -17.90 -1.81 -28.92
C ALA A 25 -17.87 -1.56 -27.40
N GLU A 26 -18.71 -0.66 -26.90
CA GLU A 26 -18.83 -0.28 -25.49
C GLU A 26 -20.30 0.02 -25.16
N SER A 27 -20.74 -0.38 -23.97
CA SER A 27 -22.15 -0.29 -23.54
C SER A 27 -22.46 0.88 -22.60
N CYS A 28 -21.47 1.70 -22.25
CA CYS A 28 -21.61 2.87 -21.39
C CYS A 28 -20.98 4.11 -22.04
N MET A 29 -21.66 5.26 -22.02
CA MET A 29 -21.13 6.51 -22.59
C MET A 29 -21.75 7.77 -21.96
N PRO A 30 -21.08 8.95 -21.98
CA PRO A 30 -21.64 10.19 -21.45
C PRO A 30 -22.92 10.65 -22.16
N ALA A 31 -23.86 11.24 -21.41
CA ALA A 31 -25.07 11.88 -21.92
C ALA A 31 -24.85 13.37 -22.27
N ASP A 32 -23.81 13.68 -23.03
CA ASP A 32 -23.39 15.06 -23.37
C ASP A 32 -23.98 15.56 -24.71
N GLY A 33 -24.72 14.72 -25.44
CA GLY A 33 -25.26 14.99 -26.77
C GLY A 33 -24.21 14.96 -27.90
N ILE A 34 -22.92 14.84 -27.59
CA ILE A 34 -21.79 14.98 -28.54
C ILE A 34 -21.04 13.66 -28.70
N SER A 35 -20.74 12.98 -27.59
CA SER A 35 -20.14 11.65 -27.57
C SER A 35 -21.01 10.70 -28.38
N THR A 36 -20.40 9.99 -29.32
CA THR A 36 -21.08 9.00 -30.16
C THR A 36 -20.50 7.61 -29.96
N ARG A 37 -21.31 6.58 -30.18
CA ARG A 37 -20.85 5.18 -30.26
C ARG A 37 -21.25 4.55 -31.58
N THR A 38 -20.32 3.80 -32.17
CA THR A 38 -20.52 3.14 -33.46
C THR A 38 -21.22 1.79 -33.26
N ILE A 39 -22.28 1.56 -34.03
CA ILE A 39 -23.06 0.33 -34.07
C ILE A 39 -22.77 -0.35 -35.41
N SER A 40 -22.20 -1.56 -35.36
CA SER A 40 -21.89 -2.35 -36.57
C SER A 40 -22.98 -3.39 -36.77
N VAL A 41 -23.62 -3.40 -37.94
CA VAL A 41 -24.74 -4.29 -38.28
C VAL A 41 -24.32 -5.26 -39.37
N TYR A 42 -24.74 -6.52 -39.24
CA TYR A 42 -24.44 -7.61 -40.16
C TYR A 42 -25.76 -8.26 -40.60
N ILE A 43 -26.07 -8.19 -41.90
CA ILE A 43 -27.30 -8.71 -42.50
C ILE A 43 -26.99 -9.95 -43.34
N LYS A 44 -27.72 -11.04 -43.07
CA LYS A 44 -27.61 -12.31 -43.77
C LYS A 44 -28.93 -12.76 -44.37
N ALA A 45 -28.84 -13.56 -45.43
CA ALA A 45 -29.99 -14.13 -46.10
C ALA A 45 -30.62 -15.25 -45.27
N ALA A 46 -31.96 -15.34 -45.25
CA ALA A 46 -32.70 -16.45 -44.65
C ALA A 46 -32.52 -17.76 -45.41
N THR A 47 -32.04 -17.70 -46.65
CA THR A 47 -31.68 -18.86 -47.46
C THR A 47 -30.20 -18.79 -47.79
N GLN A 48 -29.46 -19.89 -47.58
CA GLN A 48 -28.01 -19.99 -47.80
C GLN A 48 -27.12 -19.15 -46.85
N TYR A 49 -27.68 -18.28 -46.00
CA TYR A 49 -26.98 -17.56 -44.92
C TYR A 49 -25.78 -16.71 -45.37
N SER A 50 -25.74 -16.41 -46.67
CA SER A 50 -24.77 -15.52 -47.27
C SER A 50 -25.03 -14.08 -46.82
N PRO A 51 -23.98 -13.24 -46.73
CA PRO A 51 -24.18 -11.82 -46.48
C PRO A 51 -25.03 -11.16 -47.56
N LEU A 52 -25.98 -10.31 -47.16
CA LEU A 52 -26.85 -9.60 -48.10
C LEU A 52 -26.33 -8.19 -48.35
N SER A 53 -25.79 -7.96 -49.54
CA SER A 53 -25.40 -6.62 -50.02
C SER A 53 -26.59 -5.82 -50.54
N GLY A 54 -26.50 -4.50 -50.47
CA GLY A 54 -27.48 -3.58 -51.07
C GLY A 54 -28.78 -3.42 -50.28
N ARG A 55 -28.82 -3.82 -49.00
CA ARG A 55 -30.00 -3.73 -48.14
C ARG A 55 -29.97 -2.48 -47.28
N GLN A 56 -31.13 -1.82 -47.18
CA GLN A 56 -31.31 -0.65 -46.34
C GLN A 56 -31.56 -1.08 -44.90
N VAL A 57 -30.76 -0.55 -43.97
CA VAL A 57 -30.92 -0.72 -42.52
C VAL A 57 -31.20 0.62 -41.87
N THR A 58 -32.15 0.63 -40.93
CA THR A 58 -32.41 1.78 -40.05
C THR A 58 -32.29 1.33 -38.60
N LEU A 59 -31.54 2.08 -37.78
CA LEU A 59 -31.40 1.84 -36.34
C LEU A 59 -32.34 2.75 -35.54
N TYR A 60 -32.83 2.23 -34.41
CA TYR A 60 -33.75 2.91 -33.51
C TYR A 60 -33.29 2.75 -32.05
N SER A 61 -33.60 3.78 -31.24
CA SER A 61 -33.53 3.73 -29.78
C SER A 61 -34.93 3.53 -29.20
N SER A 62 -35.04 2.75 -28.12
CA SER A 62 -36.28 2.59 -27.34
C SER A 62 -36.79 3.87 -26.70
N ARG A 63 -35.96 4.92 -26.57
CA ARG A 63 -36.34 6.25 -26.03
C ARG A 63 -36.79 7.22 -27.12
N GLY A 64 -36.56 6.88 -28.39
CA GLY A 64 -37.01 7.66 -29.54
C GLY A 64 -36.18 8.93 -29.83
N PRO A 65 -36.45 9.60 -30.95
CA PRO A 65 -35.64 10.70 -31.48
C PRO A 65 -35.71 12.00 -30.67
N ALA A 66 -36.68 12.11 -29.76
CA ALA A 66 -36.78 13.24 -28.84
C ALA A 66 -35.72 13.19 -27.72
N SER A 67 -35.19 11.99 -27.45
CA SER A 67 -34.15 11.76 -26.43
C SER A 67 -32.82 11.39 -27.05
N ASP A 68 -32.81 10.54 -28.07
CA ASP A 68 -31.59 9.96 -28.62
C ASP A 68 -31.41 10.30 -30.09
N THR A 69 -30.18 10.67 -30.46
CA THR A 69 -29.81 10.91 -31.84
C THR A 69 -29.17 9.66 -32.41
N VAL A 70 -29.84 9.03 -33.39
CA VAL A 70 -29.33 7.87 -34.12
C VAL A 70 -29.07 8.28 -35.57
N VAL A 71 -27.85 8.08 -36.06
CA VAL A 71 -27.42 8.48 -37.41
C VAL A 71 -26.78 7.30 -38.11
N MET A 72 -27.29 6.91 -39.28
CA MET A 72 -26.60 5.92 -40.13
C MET A 72 -25.39 6.58 -40.80
N ILE A 73 -24.19 6.01 -40.63
CA ILE A 73 -22.99 6.44 -41.37
C ILE A 73 -23.06 5.90 -42.80
N ASN A 74 -23.39 4.62 -42.92
CA ASN A 74 -23.77 3.98 -44.17
C ASN A 74 -25.01 3.14 -43.92
N ALA A 75 -26.13 3.48 -44.57
CA ALA A 75 -27.40 2.78 -44.37
C ALA A 75 -27.58 1.56 -45.29
N ILE A 76 -26.76 1.45 -46.35
CA ILE A 76 -26.79 0.35 -47.31
C ILE A 76 -25.69 -0.65 -46.97
N THR A 77 -26.04 -1.93 -46.87
CA THR A 77 -25.08 -3.01 -46.61
C THR A 77 -24.10 -3.20 -47.78
N ASN A 78 -22.82 -3.39 -47.46
CA ASN A 78 -21.76 -3.66 -48.43
C ASN A 78 -21.78 -5.14 -48.89
N ALA A 79 -20.79 -5.54 -49.71
CA ALA A 79 -20.64 -6.91 -50.20
C ALA A 79 -20.54 -7.98 -49.09
N ASN A 80 -20.12 -7.58 -47.87
CA ASN A 80 -20.05 -8.43 -46.69
C ASN A 80 -21.32 -8.36 -45.83
N GLY A 81 -22.40 -7.77 -46.34
CA GLY A 81 -23.66 -7.59 -45.61
C GLY A 81 -23.59 -6.59 -44.46
N GLN A 82 -22.56 -5.73 -44.44
CA GLN A 82 -22.27 -4.86 -43.30
C GLN A 82 -22.69 -3.41 -43.54
N CYS A 83 -23.24 -2.78 -42.51
CA CYS A 83 -23.49 -1.35 -42.45
C CYS A 83 -23.26 -0.81 -41.03
N THR A 84 -23.13 0.50 -40.86
CA THR A 84 -22.79 1.13 -39.58
C THR A 84 -23.62 2.37 -39.30
N GLY A 85 -23.95 2.57 -38.03
CA GLY A 85 -24.58 3.78 -37.52
C GLY A 85 -23.89 4.28 -36.26
N ARG A 86 -24.35 5.43 -35.77
CA ARG A 86 -23.93 6.06 -34.53
C ARG A 86 -25.13 6.40 -33.68
N ILE A 87 -24.93 6.39 -32.37
CA ILE A 87 -25.90 6.88 -31.39
C ILE A 87 -25.24 7.87 -30.42
N SER A 88 -25.95 8.93 -30.05
CA SER A 88 -25.65 9.85 -28.94
C SER A 88 -26.92 10.25 -28.19
N SER A 89 -26.78 10.80 -26.99
CA SER A 89 -27.91 11.34 -26.21
C SER A 89 -27.45 12.47 -25.31
N ALA A 90 -28.32 13.46 -25.12
CA ALA A 90 -28.16 14.48 -24.08
C ALA A 90 -28.89 14.09 -22.77
N PHE A 91 -29.58 12.95 -22.76
CA PHE A 91 -30.40 12.50 -21.64
C PHE A 91 -29.82 11.23 -21.03
N PRO A 92 -29.47 11.23 -19.73
CA PRO A 92 -28.99 10.04 -19.07
C PRO A 92 -30.07 8.98 -18.97
N GLY A 93 -29.64 7.75 -18.74
CA GLY A 93 -30.53 6.60 -18.56
C GLY A 93 -30.21 5.46 -19.51
N GLU A 94 -31.01 4.41 -19.36
CA GLU A 94 -30.84 3.13 -20.04
C GLU A 94 -31.62 3.10 -21.34
N VAL A 95 -31.05 2.47 -22.37
CA VAL A 95 -31.65 2.40 -23.70
C VAL A 95 -31.43 1.04 -24.35
N ASN A 96 -32.44 0.54 -25.04
CA ASN A 96 -32.33 -0.61 -25.93
C ASN A 96 -32.26 -0.14 -27.39
N ILE A 97 -31.38 -0.77 -28.17
CA ILE A 97 -31.19 -0.46 -29.58
C ILE A 97 -31.70 -1.64 -30.41
N TYR A 98 -32.38 -1.33 -31.51
CA TYR A 98 -32.78 -2.34 -32.50
C TYR A 98 -32.69 -1.76 -33.91
N GLY A 99 -32.42 -2.63 -34.89
CA GLY A 99 -32.41 -2.30 -36.31
C GLY A 99 -33.61 -2.88 -37.03
N ILE A 100 -34.00 -2.25 -38.14
CA ILE A 100 -34.98 -2.79 -39.09
C ILE A 100 -34.31 -2.88 -40.46
N CYS A 101 -34.41 -4.06 -41.09
CA CYS A 101 -33.97 -4.31 -42.46
C CYS A 101 -35.06 -5.09 -43.19
N ASP A 102 -35.59 -4.54 -44.28
CA ASP A 102 -36.84 -5.01 -44.92
C ASP A 102 -38.00 -5.10 -43.90
N THR A 103 -38.34 -6.29 -43.42
CA THR A 103 -39.33 -6.54 -42.35
C THR A 103 -38.72 -7.17 -41.10
N ALA A 104 -37.41 -7.45 -41.12
CA ALA A 104 -36.73 -8.19 -40.06
C ALA A 104 -36.25 -7.25 -38.94
N THR A 105 -36.50 -7.66 -37.68
CA THR A 105 -35.95 -6.95 -36.51
C THR A 105 -34.56 -7.48 -36.17
N ILE A 106 -33.57 -6.59 -36.20
CA ILE A 106 -32.18 -6.89 -35.92
C ILE A 106 -31.86 -6.49 -34.48
N THR A 107 -31.48 -7.48 -33.68
CA THR A 107 -31.08 -7.28 -32.28
C THR A 107 -29.59 -7.55 -32.11
N GLU A 108 -29.03 -7.10 -30.99
CA GLU A 108 -27.65 -7.39 -30.63
C GLU A 108 -27.40 -8.89 -30.54
N ASN A 109 -26.20 -9.32 -30.91
CA ASN A 109 -25.70 -10.64 -30.54
C ASN A 109 -24.18 -10.63 -30.45
N LEU A 110 -23.66 -11.05 -29.31
CA LEU A 110 -22.24 -11.27 -29.10
C LEU A 110 -21.80 -12.66 -29.60
N VAL A 111 -22.72 -13.63 -29.65
CA VAL A 111 -22.43 -14.98 -30.16
C VAL A 111 -22.32 -14.96 -31.68
N THR A 112 -21.10 -15.10 -32.20
CA THR A 112 -20.89 -15.27 -33.64
C THR A 112 -21.23 -16.69 -34.10
N ASN A 113 -21.71 -16.81 -35.34
CA ASN A 113 -22.12 -18.09 -35.93
C ASN A 113 -23.11 -18.88 -35.03
N CYS A 114 -24.08 -18.17 -34.45
CA CYS A 114 -24.95 -18.68 -33.39
C CYS A 114 -25.94 -19.78 -33.79
N SER A 115 -26.14 -19.98 -35.09
CA SER A 115 -26.91 -21.09 -35.68
C SER A 115 -26.02 -22.10 -36.42
N PHE A 116 -24.70 -21.98 -36.28
CA PHE A 116 -23.72 -22.91 -36.87
C PHE A 116 -23.80 -23.05 -38.40
N GLU A 117 -24.14 -21.98 -39.12
CA GLU A 117 -24.32 -22.00 -40.58
C GLU A 117 -23.01 -21.94 -41.38
N THR A 118 -21.88 -21.67 -40.72
CA THR A 118 -20.56 -21.59 -41.36
C THR A 118 -19.57 -22.59 -40.76
N GLY A 119 -18.85 -23.35 -41.60
CA GLY A 119 -17.77 -24.28 -41.20
C GLY A 119 -17.90 -25.69 -41.78
N GLY A 120 -17.10 -26.63 -41.27
CA GLY A 120 -17.20 -28.07 -41.53
C GLY A 120 -17.91 -28.83 -40.40
N ILE A 121 -18.12 -30.14 -40.58
CA ILE A 121 -18.83 -30.99 -39.59
C ILE A 121 -18.09 -31.04 -38.24
N THR A 122 -16.76 -31.19 -38.28
CA THR A 122 -15.88 -31.28 -37.09
C THR A 122 -15.01 -30.02 -36.89
N SER A 123 -15.24 -28.97 -37.67
CA SER A 123 -14.46 -27.72 -37.62
C SER A 123 -15.39 -26.55 -37.92
N VAL A 124 -16.13 -26.11 -36.91
CA VAL A 124 -17.13 -25.06 -37.05
C VAL A 124 -16.46 -23.69 -36.93
N THR A 125 -16.74 -22.78 -37.87
CA THR A 125 -16.05 -21.49 -37.92
C THR A 125 -16.36 -20.67 -36.67
N GLY A 126 -15.32 -20.26 -35.95
CA GLY A 126 -15.43 -19.45 -34.73
C GLY A 126 -15.83 -20.22 -33.47
N TRP A 127 -15.83 -21.56 -33.50
CA TRP A 127 -16.23 -22.41 -32.39
C TRP A 127 -15.19 -23.49 -32.09
N THR A 128 -14.91 -23.70 -30.81
CA THR A 128 -14.19 -24.86 -30.29
C THR A 128 -15.20 -25.94 -29.93
N LEU A 129 -15.07 -27.13 -30.55
CA LEU A 129 -16.01 -28.23 -30.36
C LEU A 129 -15.59 -29.13 -29.20
N GLY A 130 -16.56 -29.50 -28.37
CA GLY A 130 -16.42 -30.56 -27.38
C GLY A 130 -16.28 -31.95 -28.01
N THR A 131 -15.84 -32.91 -27.22
CA THR A 131 -15.74 -34.32 -27.63
C THR A 131 -17.11 -34.81 -28.13
N ASN A 132 -17.15 -35.37 -29.35
CA ASN A 132 -18.38 -35.86 -29.98
C ASN A 132 -19.49 -34.79 -30.17
N HIS A 133 -19.12 -33.51 -30.15
CA HIS A 133 -19.94 -32.43 -30.68
C HIS A 133 -19.57 -32.20 -32.15
N GLY A 134 -20.55 -31.87 -32.98
CA GLY A 134 -20.32 -31.59 -34.38
C GLY A 134 -21.51 -30.93 -35.04
N ARG A 135 -21.23 -30.11 -36.06
CA ARG A 135 -22.26 -29.47 -36.88
C ARG A 135 -23.02 -30.51 -37.70
N ASN A 136 -24.34 -30.38 -37.77
CA ASN A 136 -25.19 -31.43 -38.31
C ASN A 136 -26.44 -30.90 -39.03
N VAL A 137 -26.95 -31.68 -39.99
CA VAL A 137 -28.14 -31.35 -40.82
C VAL A 137 -29.38 -32.18 -40.51
N ALA A 138 -29.30 -33.16 -39.60
CA ALA A 138 -30.39 -34.10 -39.33
C ALA A 138 -31.53 -33.46 -38.52
N ALA A 139 -31.22 -32.48 -37.69
CA ALA A 139 -32.19 -31.65 -37.01
C ALA A 139 -31.60 -30.25 -36.81
N PHE A 140 -32.36 -29.21 -37.13
CA PHE A 140 -32.01 -27.81 -36.94
C PHE A 140 -33.30 -27.02 -36.68
N LYS A 141 -33.18 -25.83 -36.10
CA LYS A 141 -34.29 -24.97 -35.69
C LYS A 141 -34.37 -23.72 -36.54
N SER A 142 -33.23 -23.04 -36.70
CA SER A 142 -32.97 -22.08 -37.77
C SER A 142 -32.03 -22.74 -38.75
N GLY A 143 -31.65 -22.07 -39.83
CA GLY A 143 -30.49 -22.60 -40.53
C GLY A 143 -30.79 -23.73 -41.51
N ASN A 144 -29.71 -24.37 -41.93
CA ASN A 144 -29.70 -25.75 -42.40
C ASN A 144 -28.94 -26.66 -41.41
N TYR A 145 -28.33 -26.07 -40.37
CA TYR A 145 -27.43 -26.74 -39.46
C TYR A 145 -27.76 -26.43 -38.01
N SER A 146 -27.31 -27.31 -37.13
CA SER A 146 -27.24 -27.09 -35.70
C SER A 146 -26.00 -27.77 -35.14
N LEU A 147 -25.68 -27.50 -33.87
CA LEU A 147 -24.67 -28.25 -33.15
C LEU A 147 -25.30 -29.51 -32.54
N ARG A 148 -24.82 -30.68 -32.95
CA ARG A 148 -25.25 -31.97 -32.41
C ARG A 148 -24.21 -32.52 -31.43
N SER A 149 -24.67 -32.95 -30.26
CA SER A 149 -23.91 -33.78 -29.32
C SER A 149 -24.39 -35.23 -29.38
N ILE A 150 -23.45 -36.17 -29.57
CA ILE A 150 -23.67 -37.62 -29.39
C ILE A 150 -22.80 -38.17 -28.24
N PHE A 151 -22.29 -37.29 -27.37
CA PHE A 151 -21.44 -37.70 -26.27
C PHE A 151 -22.21 -38.61 -25.31
N ALA A 152 -21.62 -39.77 -25.00
CA ALA A 152 -22.14 -40.73 -24.06
C ALA A 152 -21.01 -41.30 -23.20
N GLY A 153 -21.21 -41.35 -21.88
CA GLY A 153 -20.20 -41.80 -20.92
C GLY A 153 -20.16 -40.94 -19.67
N ALA A 154 -19.33 -41.33 -18.69
CA ALA A 154 -19.17 -40.58 -17.44
C ALA A 154 -18.54 -39.19 -17.70
N GLY A 155 -19.03 -38.16 -16.98
CA GLY A 155 -18.57 -36.77 -17.12
C GLY A 155 -19.45 -35.92 -18.04
N GLY A 156 -18.82 -34.95 -18.71
CA GLY A 156 -19.49 -34.01 -19.61
C GLY A 156 -18.55 -33.40 -20.63
N THR A 157 -19.11 -32.73 -21.62
CA THR A 157 -18.36 -32.02 -22.67
C THR A 157 -19.13 -30.80 -23.15
N SER A 158 -18.42 -29.80 -23.66
CA SER A 158 -19.02 -28.56 -24.09
C SER A 158 -18.34 -27.99 -25.34
N SER A 159 -19.14 -27.30 -26.16
CA SER A 159 -18.64 -26.49 -27.27
C SER A 159 -18.88 -25.01 -26.96
N TYR A 160 -17.96 -24.15 -27.37
CA TYR A 160 -18.03 -22.72 -27.07
C TYR A 160 -17.37 -21.88 -28.18
N PRO A 161 -17.75 -20.60 -28.35
CA PRO A 161 -17.08 -19.68 -29.27
C PRO A 161 -15.60 -19.54 -28.94
N THR A 162 -14.76 -19.46 -29.97
CA THR A 162 -13.30 -19.42 -29.81
C THR A 162 -12.80 -18.13 -29.17
N ASN A 163 -13.50 -17.01 -29.41
CA ASN A 163 -13.17 -15.71 -28.81
C ASN A 163 -14.07 -15.45 -27.60
N LEU A 164 -13.49 -14.87 -26.54
CA LEU A 164 -14.26 -14.30 -25.45
C LEU A 164 -14.97 -13.02 -25.91
N PHE A 165 -16.19 -12.82 -25.43
CA PHE A 165 -16.91 -11.56 -25.57
C PHE A 165 -16.45 -10.59 -24.49
N ALA A 166 -16.33 -9.30 -24.81
CA ALA A 166 -16.19 -8.25 -23.81
C ALA A 166 -17.51 -8.10 -23.03
N LEU A 167 -17.41 -7.96 -21.71
CA LEU A 167 -18.54 -7.74 -20.81
C LEU A 167 -18.37 -6.43 -20.07
N GLU A 168 -19.50 -5.77 -19.83
CA GLU A 168 -19.62 -4.65 -18.91
C GLU A 168 -19.87 -5.19 -17.51
N PRO A 169 -19.00 -4.95 -16.52
CA PRO A 169 -19.20 -5.40 -15.16
C PRO A 169 -20.53 -4.92 -14.58
N HIS A 170 -21.09 -5.71 -13.67
CA HIS A 170 -22.35 -5.49 -12.96
C HIS A 170 -23.56 -5.24 -13.87
N SER A 171 -23.45 -5.58 -15.15
CA SER A 171 -24.54 -5.47 -16.12
C SER A 171 -25.26 -6.81 -16.31
N TYR A 172 -26.53 -6.74 -16.68
CA TYR A 172 -27.33 -7.89 -17.04
C TYR A 172 -27.19 -8.22 -18.53
N TYR A 173 -27.07 -9.50 -18.83
CA TYR A 173 -27.05 -10.07 -20.17
C TYR A 173 -28.14 -11.11 -20.30
N ARG A 174 -28.83 -11.13 -21.43
CA ARG A 174 -29.83 -12.16 -21.73
C ARG A 174 -29.20 -13.23 -22.60
N LEU A 175 -29.23 -14.47 -22.12
CA LEU A 175 -28.92 -15.66 -22.91
C LEU A 175 -30.22 -16.33 -23.32
N LYS A 176 -30.37 -16.64 -24.61
CA LYS A 176 -31.49 -17.41 -25.13
C LYS A 176 -31.08 -18.30 -26.29
N GLY A 177 -31.81 -19.37 -26.52
CA GLY A 177 -31.58 -20.28 -27.64
C GLY A 177 -32.56 -21.43 -27.68
N TRP A 178 -32.32 -22.38 -28.57
CA TRP A 178 -33.14 -23.58 -28.71
C TRP A 178 -32.33 -24.84 -28.46
N ILE A 179 -32.92 -25.76 -27.69
CA ILE A 179 -32.34 -27.07 -27.40
C ILE A 179 -33.37 -28.14 -27.79
N ARG A 180 -32.92 -29.19 -28.47
CA ARG A 180 -33.68 -30.41 -28.68
C ARG A 180 -32.97 -31.55 -27.98
N ASP A 181 -33.51 -31.97 -26.86
CA ASP A 181 -32.90 -32.98 -26.00
C ASP A 181 -33.63 -34.32 -26.13
N ALA A 182 -32.96 -35.31 -26.73
CA ALA A 182 -33.44 -36.68 -26.88
C ALA A 182 -32.74 -37.66 -25.92
N GLN A 183 -32.10 -37.15 -24.87
CA GLN A 183 -31.42 -37.97 -23.88
C GLN A 183 -32.40 -38.73 -22.98
N THR A 184 -31.99 -39.93 -22.58
CA THR A 184 -32.65 -40.74 -21.55
C THR A 184 -32.03 -40.56 -20.16
N ALA A 185 -30.79 -40.07 -20.10
CA ALA A 185 -30.03 -39.70 -18.89
C ALA A 185 -28.99 -38.61 -19.22
N GLY A 186 -28.48 -37.87 -18.23
CA GLY A 186 -27.60 -36.70 -18.38
C GLY A 186 -28.35 -35.37 -18.44
N ASN A 187 -27.66 -34.25 -18.70
CA ASN A 187 -28.32 -32.96 -18.97
C ASN A 187 -27.74 -32.28 -20.20
N ALA A 188 -28.54 -31.37 -20.76
CA ALA A 188 -28.11 -30.44 -21.78
C ALA A 188 -28.62 -29.03 -21.49
N TYR A 189 -27.71 -28.06 -21.55
CA TYR A 189 -28.02 -26.68 -21.23
C TYR A 189 -27.05 -25.71 -21.90
N PHE A 190 -27.46 -24.45 -21.99
CA PHE A 190 -26.53 -23.34 -22.20
C PHE A 190 -26.06 -22.81 -20.86
N ASP A 191 -24.81 -22.40 -20.79
CA ASP A 191 -24.33 -21.57 -19.67
C ASP A 191 -23.35 -20.50 -20.15
N VAL A 192 -22.89 -19.71 -19.19
CA VAL A 192 -21.80 -18.74 -19.33
C VAL A 192 -20.65 -19.22 -18.44
N ASN A 193 -19.39 -19.05 -18.86
CA ASN A 193 -18.13 -19.11 -18.07
C ASN A 193 -17.79 -20.29 -17.13
N ASP A 194 -18.67 -21.25 -16.82
CA ASP A 194 -18.40 -22.39 -15.92
C ASP A 194 -18.15 -22.04 -14.44
N LEU A 195 -18.76 -20.97 -13.93
CA LEU A 195 -18.65 -20.55 -12.55
C LEU A 195 -19.78 -21.14 -11.71
N SER A 196 -19.53 -21.30 -10.41
CA SER A 196 -20.43 -21.94 -9.42
C SER A 196 -21.81 -21.27 -9.26
N TYR A 197 -21.99 -20.08 -9.84
CA TYR A 197 -23.18 -19.24 -9.74
C TYR A 197 -23.76 -18.89 -11.12
N ASP A 198 -23.27 -19.52 -12.19
CA ASP A 198 -23.67 -19.19 -13.54
C ASP A 198 -25.06 -19.71 -13.90
N LEU A 199 -25.67 -18.99 -14.83
CA LEU A 199 -26.99 -19.31 -15.35
C LEU A 199 -26.92 -20.60 -16.17
N MET A 200 -27.64 -21.65 -15.74
CA MET A 200 -27.78 -22.91 -16.49
C MET A 200 -29.17 -23.00 -17.13
N LEU A 201 -29.23 -22.93 -18.45
CA LEU A 201 -30.48 -22.94 -19.23
C LEU A 201 -30.70 -24.27 -19.94
N GLY A 202 -31.36 -25.20 -19.26
CA GLY A 202 -31.76 -26.50 -19.81
C GLY A 202 -33.19 -26.52 -20.36
N VAL A 203 -33.58 -27.68 -20.90
CA VAL A 203 -34.95 -27.97 -21.36
C VAL A 203 -35.40 -29.37 -20.94
N VAL A 204 -36.70 -29.65 -21.06
CA VAL A 204 -37.24 -31.00 -20.83
C VAL A 204 -36.86 -31.96 -21.96
N LYS A 205 -36.62 -33.24 -21.62
CA LYS A 205 -36.10 -34.30 -22.50
C LYS A 205 -37.19 -35.03 -23.27
N ASP A 206 -37.87 -34.36 -24.19
CA ASP A 206 -38.98 -34.92 -24.97
C ASP A 206 -38.68 -35.05 -26.47
N ASN A 207 -37.42 -34.87 -26.87
CA ASN A 207 -36.96 -34.91 -28.25
C ASN A 207 -37.68 -33.89 -29.17
N THR A 208 -38.16 -32.78 -28.61
CA THR A 208 -38.70 -31.64 -29.37
C THR A 208 -37.81 -30.40 -29.19
N TRP A 209 -37.84 -29.49 -30.17
CA TRP A 209 -37.14 -28.21 -30.04
C TRP A 209 -37.85 -27.34 -28.99
N ARG A 210 -37.15 -27.02 -27.90
CA ARG A 210 -37.64 -26.19 -26.81
C ARG A 210 -36.82 -24.91 -26.73
N TYR A 211 -37.53 -23.79 -26.57
CA TYR A 211 -36.93 -22.48 -26.33
C TYR A 211 -36.56 -22.35 -24.86
N THR A 212 -35.41 -21.74 -24.57
CA THR A 212 -34.97 -21.41 -23.22
C THR A 212 -34.32 -20.04 -23.20
N GLU A 213 -34.55 -19.27 -22.14
CA GLU A 213 -33.96 -17.96 -21.93
C GLU A 213 -33.75 -17.66 -20.44
N GLY A 214 -32.81 -16.77 -20.14
CA GLY A 214 -32.63 -16.22 -18.81
C GLY A 214 -31.64 -15.06 -18.78
N ASP A 215 -31.68 -14.32 -17.68
CA ASP A 215 -30.82 -13.17 -17.44
C ASP A 215 -29.66 -13.56 -16.52
N TRP A 216 -28.46 -13.20 -16.92
CA TRP A 216 -27.21 -13.45 -16.21
C TRP A 216 -26.56 -12.11 -15.86
N ASN A 217 -26.17 -11.93 -14.60
CA ASN A 217 -25.41 -10.77 -14.17
C ASN A 217 -23.91 -11.05 -14.35
N SER A 218 -23.19 -10.12 -14.97
CA SER A 218 -21.75 -10.24 -15.20
C SER A 218 -20.90 -10.16 -13.94
N TYR A 219 -21.44 -9.64 -12.82
CA TYR A 219 -20.70 -9.37 -11.59
C TYR A 219 -19.40 -8.60 -11.91
N ALA A 220 -18.25 -9.02 -11.40
CA ALA A 220 -16.96 -8.36 -11.67
C ALA A 220 -16.28 -8.84 -12.98
N ASN A 221 -16.94 -9.65 -13.81
CA ASN A 221 -16.32 -10.22 -15.01
C ASN A 221 -16.30 -9.22 -16.19
N PHE A 222 -15.12 -9.00 -16.76
CA PHE A 222 -14.91 -8.15 -17.95
C PHE A 222 -14.94 -8.94 -19.27
N SER A 223 -14.99 -10.27 -19.20
CA SER A 223 -15.10 -11.12 -20.39
C SER A 223 -15.91 -12.38 -20.10
N GLY A 224 -16.54 -12.92 -21.15
CA GLY A 224 -17.26 -14.18 -21.01
C GLY A 224 -17.46 -14.93 -22.31
N ARG A 225 -17.88 -16.19 -22.18
CA ARG A 225 -18.25 -17.08 -23.28
C ARG A 225 -19.49 -17.86 -22.93
N VAL A 226 -20.33 -18.09 -23.92
CA VAL A 226 -21.47 -19.01 -23.83
C VAL A 226 -21.01 -20.41 -24.20
N ARG A 227 -21.51 -21.44 -23.52
CA ARG A 227 -21.20 -22.83 -23.84
C ARG A 227 -22.47 -23.64 -24.09
N CYS A 228 -22.39 -24.57 -25.02
CA CYS A 228 -23.37 -25.63 -25.24
C CYS A 228 -22.88 -26.87 -24.50
N VAL A 229 -23.50 -27.24 -23.39
CA VAL A 229 -23.00 -28.28 -22.47
C VAL A 229 -23.85 -29.53 -22.56
N THR A 230 -23.21 -30.70 -22.59
CA THR A 230 -23.86 -32.01 -22.34
C THR A 230 -23.09 -32.75 -21.24
N ASP A 231 -23.74 -33.03 -20.11
CA ASP A 231 -23.09 -33.52 -18.90
C ASP A 231 -23.93 -34.58 -18.15
N GLY A 232 -23.49 -34.99 -16.96
CA GLY A 232 -24.29 -35.80 -16.04
C GLY A 232 -24.47 -37.26 -16.46
N THR A 233 -23.49 -37.84 -17.15
CA THR A 233 -23.58 -39.18 -17.76
C THR A 233 -24.63 -39.25 -18.88
N PRO A 234 -24.45 -38.47 -19.97
CA PRO A 234 -25.44 -38.37 -21.02
C PRO A 234 -25.63 -39.67 -21.81
N ALA A 235 -26.87 -39.95 -22.17
CA ALA A 235 -27.27 -41.12 -22.96
C ALA A 235 -28.37 -40.75 -23.98
N GLY A 236 -27.95 -40.32 -25.17
CA GLY A 236 -28.84 -39.95 -26.28
C GLY A 236 -28.25 -38.81 -27.11
N THR A 237 -29.05 -38.22 -28.00
CA THR A 237 -28.60 -37.13 -28.88
C THR A 237 -29.19 -35.80 -28.47
N VAL A 238 -28.40 -34.74 -28.53
CA VAL A 238 -28.85 -33.36 -28.25
C VAL A 238 -28.50 -32.46 -29.41
N TYR A 239 -29.35 -31.48 -29.69
CA TYR A 239 -29.09 -30.42 -30.65
C TYR A 239 -29.23 -29.03 -29.99
N PHE A 240 -28.31 -28.11 -30.32
CA PHE A 240 -28.31 -26.71 -29.90
C PHE A 240 -28.34 -25.81 -31.13
N ASP A 241 -29.14 -24.76 -31.11
CA ASP A 241 -29.29 -23.85 -32.26
C ASP A 241 -29.81 -22.46 -31.86
N ALA A 242 -29.70 -21.49 -32.77
CA ALA A 242 -30.30 -20.16 -32.72
C ALA A 242 -29.99 -19.36 -31.44
N MET A 243 -28.73 -19.36 -30.99
CA MET A 243 -28.34 -18.68 -29.75
C MET A 243 -28.29 -17.16 -29.88
N ARG A 244 -28.61 -16.47 -28.80
CA ARG A 244 -28.43 -15.03 -28.64
C ARG A 244 -27.91 -14.74 -27.24
N PHE A 245 -26.84 -13.94 -27.17
CA PHE A 245 -26.30 -13.40 -25.93
C PHE A 245 -26.01 -11.92 -26.13
N TYR A 246 -26.67 -11.05 -25.36
CA TYR A 246 -26.60 -9.60 -25.53
C TYR A 246 -26.92 -8.87 -24.23
N ARG A 247 -26.49 -7.61 -24.12
CA ARG A 247 -26.69 -6.82 -22.90
C ARG A 247 -28.12 -6.29 -22.83
N ILE A 248 -28.69 -6.27 -21.63
CA ILE A 248 -29.99 -5.67 -21.34
C ILE A 248 -29.86 -4.72 -20.14
N PRO A 249 -30.01 -3.40 -20.31
CA PRO A 249 -30.27 -2.67 -21.56
C PRO A 249 -29.05 -2.66 -22.50
N THR A 250 -29.27 -2.45 -23.81
CA THR A 250 -28.18 -2.45 -24.81
C THR A 250 -27.09 -1.41 -24.52
N LEU A 251 -27.47 -0.21 -24.07
CA LEU A 251 -26.55 0.88 -23.75
C LEU A 251 -27.05 1.68 -22.53
N THR A 252 -26.13 2.25 -21.77
CA THR A 252 -26.40 3.20 -20.69
C THR A 252 -25.75 4.55 -20.99
N PHE A 253 -26.56 5.60 -21.07
CA PHE A 253 -26.08 6.98 -21.09
C PHE A 253 -25.89 7.49 -19.67
N LEU A 254 -24.66 7.85 -19.33
CA LEU A 254 -24.28 8.28 -17.99
C LEU A 254 -24.60 9.78 -17.79
N PRO A 255 -25.23 10.17 -16.68
CA PRO A 255 -25.48 11.57 -16.36
C PRO A 255 -24.20 12.37 -16.30
N VAL A 256 -24.19 13.49 -17.01
CA VAL A 256 -23.17 14.52 -16.85
C VAL A 256 -23.64 15.43 -15.73
N LYS A 257 -23.20 15.16 -14.50
CA LYS A 257 -23.42 16.02 -13.32
C LYS A 257 -22.07 16.31 -12.68
N GLU A 258 -21.69 17.58 -12.67
CA GLU A 258 -20.37 18.05 -12.24
C GLU A 258 -20.49 19.15 -11.17
N ILE A 259 -19.43 19.27 -10.34
CA ILE A 259 -19.03 20.29 -9.31
C ILE A 259 -18.94 19.69 -7.89
N PRO A 260 -17.92 20.02 -7.04
CA PRO A 260 -16.63 20.72 -7.23
C PRO A 260 -15.43 19.75 -7.27
N ILE A 261 -14.30 20.17 -7.86
CA ILE A 261 -13.22 19.24 -8.29
C ILE A 261 -11.95 19.29 -7.42
N ALA A 262 -11.65 20.36 -6.69
CA ALA A 262 -10.52 20.38 -5.74
C ALA A 262 -10.57 21.57 -4.75
N ILE A 263 -10.04 21.38 -3.54
CA ILE A 263 -9.75 22.45 -2.57
C ILE A 263 -8.24 22.44 -2.30
N GLN A 264 -7.58 23.59 -2.45
CA GLN A 264 -6.15 23.76 -2.24
C GLN A 264 -5.92 24.92 -1.26
N ALA A 265 -5.14 24.70 -0.20
CA ALA A 265 -4.64 25.78 0.65
C ALA A 265 -3.30 26.30 0.10
N GLU A 266 -3.10 27.62 0.04
CA GLU A 266 -1.82 28.23 -0.37
C GLU A 266 -0.82 28.40 0.78
N SER A 267 -1.22 28.09 2.03
CA SER A 267 -0.39 28.23 3.23
C SER A 267 -0.45 26.97 4.11
N THR A 268 0.69 26.61 4.70
CA THR A 268 0.81 25.55 5.72
C THR A 268 0.11 25.89 7.03
N ASP A 269 -0.20 27.17 7.26
CA ASP A 269 -0.89 27.65 8.45
C ASP A 269 -2.40 27.58 8.34
N ILE A 270 -2.99 27.28 7.17
CA ILE A 270 -4.43 26.98 7.07
C ILE A 270 -4.66 25.53 7.51
N ARG A 271 -5.37 25.33 8.63
CA ARG A 271 -5.65 23.99 9.18
C ARG A 271 -7.09 23.57 8.95
N HIS A 272 -7.31 22.34 8.50
CA HIS A 272 -8.64 21.74 8.45
C HIS A 272 -8.91 20.95 9.74
N LEU A 273 -9.81 21.43 10.58
CA LEU A 273 -10.22 20.81 11.82
C LEU A 273 -11.27 19.75 11.50
N GLY A 274 -10.82 18.54 11.16
CA GLY A 274 -11.68 17.37 11.00
C GLY A 274 -12.56 17.20 12.23
N GLY A 275 -13.88 17.05 12.02
CA GLY A 275 -14.94 17.18 13.03
C GLY A 275 -14.54 16.78 14.45
N GLY A 276 -14.24 17.78 15.28
CA GLY A 276 -13.79 17.63 16.66
C GLY A 276 -14.04 18.92 17.46
N TYR A 277 -14.16 18.77 18.78
CA TYR A 277 -14.48 19.85 19.72
C TYR A 277 -13.45 20.99 19.68
N ALA A 278 -13.88 22.21 19.37
CA ALA A 278 -13.14 23.42 19.73
C ALA A 278 -13.73 24.01 21.02
N SER A 279 -13.09 23.75 22.17
CA SER A 279 -13.44 24.41 23.44
C SER A 279 -12.51 25.58 23.70
N ASN A 280 -13.08 26.75 23.98
CA ASN A 280 -12.39 27.98 24.34
C ASN A 280 -11.64 27.83 25.69
N PRO A 281 -10.29 27.83 25.75
CA PRO A 281 -9.57 27.66 27.00
C PRO A 281 -9.43 28.95 27.84
N SER A 282 -9.82 30.13 27.34
CA SER A 282 -9.38 31.42 27.93
C SER A 282 -10.48 32.41 28.35
N ARG A 283 -11.77 32.06 28.29
CA ARG A 283 -12.82 32.88 28.95
C ARG A 283 -13.22 32.30 30.30
N THR A 284 -12.63 32.83 31.37
CA THR A 284 -13.30 32.92 32.67
C THR A 284 -14.53 33.84 32.53
N GLY A 285 -15.66 33.28 32.10
CA GLY A 285 -16.94 33.98 32.06
C GLY A 285 -17.84 33.66 30.86
N GLY A 286 -18.65 32.60 30.99
CA GLY A 286 -20.07 32.66 30.62
C GLY A 286 -20.51 32.69 29.15
N VAL A 287 -19.84 32.01 28.21
CA VAL A 287 -20.48 31.63 26.93
C VAL A 287 -20.21 30.16 26.61
N SER A 288 -21.17 29.31 26.97
CA SER A 288 -21.25 27.93 26.52
C SER A 288 -21.94 27.87 25.16
N SER A 289 -21.19 28.03 24.07
CA SER A 289 -21.66 27.60 22.75
C SER A 289 -20.66 26.63 22.19
N VAL A 290 -20.95 25.34 22.38
CA VAL A 290 -20.28 24.24 21.68
C VAL A 290 -20.65 24.39 20.21
N ILE A 291 -19.68 24.71 19.35
CA ILE A 291 -19.90 24.82 17.91
C ILE A 291 -19.52 23.46 17.29
N TRP A 292 -20.51 22.73 16.80
CA TRP A 292 -20.34 21.45 16.10
C TRP A 292 -20.22 21.70 14.59
N GLY A 293 -19.10 21.30 13.95
CA GLY A 293 -18.87 21.51 12.52
C GLY A 293 -17.47 21.10 12.07
N THR A 294 -17.23 21.11 10.75
CA THR A 294 -15.91 20.82 10.14
C THR A 294 -15.34 22.13 9.65
N PHE A 295 -14.26 22.64 10.25
CA PHE A 295 -13.83 24.02 10.02
C PHE A 295 -12.47 24.13 9.31
N TRP A 296 -12.36 25.04 8.34
CA TRP A 296 -11.08 25.61 7.91
C TRP A 296 -10.72 26.74 8.86
N CYS A 297 -9.58 26.60 9.55
CA CYS A 297 -9.05 27.64 10.43
C CYS A 297 -7.88 28.34 9.77
N PHE A 298 -7.90 29.65 9.86
CA PHE A 298 -6.86 30.52 9.37
C PHE A 298 -6.20 31.24 10.55
N TYR A 299 -4.87 31.20 10.65
CA TYR A 299 -4.13 31.72 11.83
C TYR A 299 -3.26 32.94 11.51
N GLY A 300 -2.95 33.19 10.24
CA GLY A 300 -2.04 34.24 9.77
C GLY A 300 -2.69 35.29 8.88
N ASP A 301 -2.06 36.47 8.84
CA ASP A 301 -2.41 37.53 7.89
C ASP A 301 -2.10 37.09 6.44
N SER A 302 -2.92 37.50 5.46
CA SER A 302 -2.74 37.20 4.02
C SER A 302 -2.87 35.72 3.61
N GLU A 303 -3.43 34.86 4.44
CA GLU A 303 -3.72 33.46 4.10
C GLU A 303 -4.84 33.33 3.05
N ARG A 304 -4.70 32.34 2.15
CA ARG A 304 -5.61 32.11 1.02
C ARG A 304 -6.00 30.63 0.93
N LEU A 305 -7.30 30.37 0.99
CA LEU A 305 -7.93 29.09 0.66
C LEU A 305 -8.48 29.18 -0.76
N ILE A 306 -8.04 28.28 -1.62
CA ILE A 306 -8.50 28.19 -3.00
C ILE A 306 -9.45 27.02 -3.16
N VAL A 307 -10.62 27.30 -3.74
CA VAL A 307 -11.59 26.30 -4.15
C VAL A 307 -11.72 26.36 -5.66
N TYR A 308 -11.50 25.23 -6.33
CA TYR A 308 -11.67 25.14 -7.78
C TYR A 308 -13.06 24.61 -8.12
N CYS A 309 -13.77 25.36 -8.96
CA CYS A 309 -15.12 25.03 -9.42
C CYS A 309 -15.22 25.13 -10.95
N ARG A 310 -16.22 24.48 -11.56
CA ARG A 310 -16.46 24.53 -13.01
C ARG A 310 -17.89 24.98 -13.28
N VAL A 311 -18.08 25.92 -14.20
CA VAL A 311 -19.39 26.38 -14.67
C VAL A 311 -19.72 25.71 -16.00
N PRO A 312 -20.81 24.93 -16.10
CA PRO A 312 -21.10 24.11 -17.28
C PRO A 312 -21.84 24.88 -18.38
N GLN A 313 -21.85 24.29 -19.58
CA GLN A 313 -22.38 24.91 -20.80
C GLN A 313 -23.92 24.98 -20.84
N VAL A 314 -24.63 24.19 -20.04
CA VAL A 314 -26.10 24.05 -20.15
C VAL A 314 -26.76 24.02 -18.76
N TRP A 315 -27.12 25.20 -18.23
CA TRP A 315 -28.11 25.31 -17.15
C TRP A 315 -29.47 25.68 -17.77
N THR A 316 -30.30 24.71 -18.14
CA THR A 316 -31.64 25.01 -18.66
C THR A 316 -32.57 25.43 -17.52
N GLY A 317 -33.00 26.70 -17.52
CA GLY A 317 -34.01 27.24 -16.58
C GLY A 317 -33.79 28.68 -16.09
N PHE A 318 -32.71 29.35 -16.50
CA PHE A 318 -32.34 30.69 -16.04
C PHE A 318 -32.04 31.60 -17.23
N GLU A 319 -32.75 32.73 -17.38
CA GLU A 319 -32.59 33.68 -18.50
C GLU A 319 -31.27 34.47 -18.45
N THR A 320 -30.62 34.56 -17.28
CA THR A 320 -29.28 35.12 -17.07
C THR A 320 -28.50 34.27 -16.04
N GLN A 321 -27.25 33.90 -16.31
CA GLN A 321 -26.44 33.05 -15.42
C GLN A 321 -25.66 33.91 -14.40
N TRP A 322 -26.37 34.38 -13.39
CA TRP A 322 -25.74 35.01 -12.22
C TRP A 322 -25.43 33.97 -11.17
N PHE A 323 -24.23 34.04 -10.59
CA PHE A 323 -23.76 33.15 -9.54
C PHE A 323 -23.52 33.91 -8.25
N LYS A 324 -23.62 33.20 -7.12
CA LYS A 324 -23.21 33.68 -5.80
C LYS A 324 -22.34 32.65 -5.11
N VAL A 325 -21.43 33.13 -4.26
CA VAL A 325 -20.72 32.32 -3.29
C VAL A 325 -21.34 32.57 -1.93
N SER A 326 -21.62 31.50 -1.19
CA SER A 326 -21.94 31.57 0.23
C SER A 326 -20.88 30.86 1.06
N VAL A 327 -20.55 31.44 2.19
CA VAL A 327 -19.55 30.91 3.12
C VAL A 327 -20.14 30.93 4.51
N ASN A 328 -20.15 29.79 5.20
CA ASN A 328 -20.57 29.69 6.59
C ASN A 328 -19.35 29.93 7.49
N ALA A 329 -19.32 31.04 8.23
CA ALA A 329 -18.13 31.49 8.94
C ALA A 329 -18.41 32.02 10.35
N VAL A 330 -17.41 31.94 11.23
CA VAL A 330 -17.39 32.56 12.57
C VAL A 330 -15.97 32.98 12.93
N ALA A 331 -15.82 34.05 13.70
CA ALA A 331 -14.52 34.45 14.27
C ALA A 331 -14.47 34.09 15.76
N MET A 332 -13.36 33.56 16.28
CA MET A 332 -13.36 33.11 17.70
C MET A 332 -13.08 34.21 18.71
N TYR A 333 -12.18 35.14 18.40
CA TYR A 333 -11.66 36.09 19.39
C TYR A 333 -12.18 37.51 19.18
N ASN A 334 -12.02 38.05 17.96
CA ASN A 334 -12.47 39.39 17.59
C ASN A 334 -13.14 39.33 16.21
N THR A 335 -13.85 40.38 15.79
CA THR A 335 -14.39 40.46 14.43
C THR A 335 -13.25 40.32 13.41
N ALA A 336 -13.36 39.32 12.54
CA ALA A 336 -12.39 39.06 11.46
C ALA A 336 -12.89 39.70 10.15
N ASN A 337 -11.99 40.04 9.24
CA ASN A 337 -12.36 40.41 7.88
C ASN A 337 -12.10 39.22 6.95
N MET A 338 -13.08 38.79 6.18
CA MET A 338 -12.91 37.76 5.16
C MET A 338 -13.09 38.41 3.79
N ALA A 339 -12.25 38.09 2.81
CA ALA A 339 -12.51 38.43 1.43
C ALA A 339 -12.74 37.20 0.56
N VAL A 340 -13.65 37.32 -0.39
CA VAL A 340 -13.97 36.29 -1.38
C VAL A 340 -13.75 36.89 -2.77
N SER A 341 -12.91 36.26 -3.59
CA SER A 341 -12.63 36.67 -4.97
C SER A 341 -12.74 35.48 -5.92
N ILE A 342 -13.00 35.74 -7.20
CA ILE A 342 -13.12 34.71 -8.23
C ILE A 342 -12.19 35.05 -9.37
N ASP A 343 -11.36 34.10 -9.77
CA ASP A 343 -10.25 34.26 -10.71
C ASP A 343 -9.35 35.45 -10.35
N ASP A 344 -9.11 35.63 -9.04
CA ASP A 344 -8.42 36.79 -8.45
C ASP A 344 -9.05 38.16 -8.81
N ALA A 345 -10.31 38.18 -9.24
CA ALA A 345 -11.08 39.36 -9.60
C ALA A 345 -12.35 39.50 -8.72
N ASN A 346 -12.96 40.69 -8.75
CA ASN A 346 -14.24 40.99 -8.10
C ASN A 346 -14.28 40.69 -6.58
N THR A 347 -13.18 40.97 -5.88
CA THR A 347 -13.04 40.72 -4.43
C THR A 347 -14.10 41.46 -3.61
N GLN A 348 -14.80 40.73 -2.76
CA GLN A 348 -15.78 41.26 -1.81
C GLN A 348 -15.36 40.98 -0.38
N TYR A 349 -15.55 41.94 0.52
CA TYR A 349 -15.13 41.88 1.91
C TYR A 349 -16.32 41.73 2.85
N PHE A 350 -16.19 40.89 3.87
CA PHE A 350 -17.18 40.59 4.88
C PHE A 350 -16.59 40.76 6.28
N ALA A 351 -17.33 41.41 7.19
CA ALA A 351 -17.01 41.43 8.60
C ALA A 351 -17.64 40.21 9.29
N VAL A 352 -16.81 39.31 9.82
CA VAL A 352 -17.19 38.06 10.46
C VAL A 352 -17.20 38.22 11.98
N ASN A 353 -18.37 38.05 12.61
CA ASN A 353 -18.57 38.32 14.05
C ASN A 353 -18.32 37.10 14.94
N THR A 354 -18.20 37.34 16.26
CA THR A 354 -17.75 36.33 17.25
C THR A 354 -18.86 35.61 18.04
N ALA A 355 -20.13 35.77 17.63
CA ALA A 355 -21.27 35.32 18.43
C ALA A 355 -21.92 34.02 17.92
N THR A 356 -22.08 33.89 16.61
CA THR A 356 -22.76 32.75 15.98
C THR A 356 -22.20 32.49 14.59
N VAL A 357 -22.11 31.22 14.21
CA VAL A 357 -21.84 30.80 12.83
C VAL A 357 -22.89 31.42 11.91
N THR A 358 -22.44 32.21 10.94
CA THR A 358 -23.29 33.01 10.06
C THR A 358 -22.93 32.72 8.60
N VAL A 359 -23.96 32.63 7.75
CA VAL A 359 -23.76 32.48 6.30
C VAL A 359 -23.59 33.86 5.66
N TYR A 360 -22.41 34.10 5.11
CA TYR A 360 -22.07 35.28 4.32
C TYR A 360 -22.25 34.95 2.84
N THR A 361 -22.82 35.88 2.06
CA THR A 361 -23.11 35.64 0.64
C THR A 361 -22.64 36.83 -0.20
N THR A 362 -21.95 36.56 -1.30
CA THR A 362 -21.48 37.60 -2.23
C THR A 362 -22.64 38.22 -3.02
N ASN A 363 -22.40 39.43 -3.56
CA ASN A 363 -23.16 39.94 -4.70
C ASN A 363 -23.06 38.98 -5.89
N THR A 364 -24.01 39.08 -6.80
CA THR A 364 -24.03 38.28 -8.04
C THR A 364 -22.85 38.62 -8.94
N PHE A 365 -22.25 37.59 -9.53
CA PHE A 365 -21.23 37.71 -10.56
C PHE A 365 -21.59 36.84 -11.77
N SER A 366 -21.10 37.22 -12.95
CA SER A 366 -21.26 36.44 -14.17
C SER A 366 -20.03 35.56 -14.35
N LEU A 367 -20.23 34.26 -14.50
CA LEU A 367 -19.16 33.32 -14.83
C LEU A 367 -19.32 32.84 -16.27
N SER A 368 -18.21 32.72 -16.98
CA SER A 368 -18.17 32.04 -18.27
C SER A 368 -18.32 30.53 -18.08
N VAL A 369 -18.62 29.81 -19.15
CA VAL A 369 -18.49 28.35 -19.14
C VAL A 369 -17.01 27.99 -19.01
N GLY A 370 -16.64 27.15 -18.04
CA GLY A 370 -15.24 26.76 -17.80
C GLY A 370 -14.88 26.66 -16.31
N PHE A 371 -13.59 26.44 -16.03
CA PHE A 371 -13.08 26.40 -14.66
C PHE A 371 -12.88 27.81 -14.10
N HIS A 372 -13.24 27.96 -12.84
CA HIS A 372 -13.12 29.18 -12.07
C HIS A 372 -12.43 28.89 -10.74
N LYS A 373 -11.52 29.77 -10.37
CA LYS A 373 -10.80 29.75 -9.10
C LYS A 373 -11.53 30.63 -8.10
N LEU A 374 -12.15 30.05 -7.08
CA LEU A 374 -12.65 30.79 -5.94
C LEU A 374 -11.53 30.92 -4.90
N VAL A 375 -11.27 32.14 -4.43
CA VAL A 375 -10.28 32.40 -3.39
C VAL A 375 -10.98 33.04 -2.20
N ILE A 376 -10.82 32.42 -1.03
CA ILE A 376 -11.20 32.98 0.25
C ILE A 376 -9.93 33.36 0.98
N MET A 377 -9.87 34.59 1.50
CA MET A 377 -8.66 35.13 2.09
C MET A 377 -8.93 35.97 3.34
N LEU A 378 -7.95 36.02 4.23
CA LEU A 378 -7.90 37.02 5.31
C LEU A 378 -7.09 38.23 4.84
N PRO A 379 -7.71 39.40 4.65
CA PRO A 379 -6.98 40.61 4.33
C PRO A 379 -6.23 41.13 5.56
N ASN A 380 -5.03 41.66 5.34
CA ASN A 380 -4.13 42.20 6.38
C ASN A 380 -4.84 43.06 7.44
N GLY A 381 -4.58 42.76 8.72
CA GLY A 381 -4.82 43.71 9.80
C GLY A 381 -5.47 43.20 11.08
N GLY A 382 -5.22 41.95 11.50
CA GLY A 382 -5.52 41.55 12.87
C GLY A 382 -5.54 40.04 13.08
N SER A 383 -4.70 39.56 14.00
CA SER A 383 -4.68 38.17 14.48
C SER A 383 -6.07 37.76 14.98
N THR A 384 -6.83 37.09 14.12
CA THR A 384 -8.17 36.61 14.44
C THR A 384 -8.37 35.27 13.77
N ASP A 385 -8.53 34.23 14.59
CA ASP A 385 -8.89 32.90 14.10
C ASP A 385 -10.27 32.95 13.41
N LEU A 386 -10.25 32.88 12.08
CA LEU A 386 -11.44 32.74 11.23
C LEU A 386 -11.69 31.26 11.00
N TYR A 387 -12.92 30.82 11.23
CA TYR A 387 -13.35 29.44 11.04
C TYR A 387 -14.42 29.38 9.95
N LEU A 388 -14.19 28.58 8.90
CA LEU A 388 -15.16 28.34 7.82
C LEU A 388 -15.70 26.92 7.88
N ASP A 389 -17.00 26.76 8.10
CA ASP A 389 -17.67 25.46 8.17
C ASP A 389 -18.04 24.93 6.77
N TRP A 390 -18.42 25.83 5.86
CA TRP A 390 -18.97 25.46 4.56
C TRP A 390 -18.74 26.56 3.51
N ILE A 391 -18.56 26.14 2.25
CA ILE A 391 -18.46 27.00 1.09
C ILE A 391 -19.40 26.45 0.02
N GLY A 392 -20.29 27.29 -0.51
CA GLY A 392 -21.18 26.97 -1.62
C GLY A 392 -21.03 27.98 -2.75
N ILE A 393 -21.16 27.50 -3.99
CA ILE A 393 -21.24 28.35 -5.19
C ILE A 393 -22.36 27.84 -6.08
N GLY A 394 -23.25 28.71 -6.53
CA GLY A 394 -24.36 28.29 -7.38
C GLY A 394 -25.03 29.44 -8.12
N PRO A 395 -25.74 29.13 -9.21
CA PRO A 395 -26.54 30.11 -9.91
C PRO A 395 -27.75 30.54 -9.07
N VAL A 396 -28.22 31.76 -9.31
CA VAL A 396 -29.40 32.33 -8.65
C VAL A 396 -30.43 32.79 -9.68
N LYS A 397 -31.73 32.62 -9.39
CA LYS A 397 -32.80 33.09 -10.28
C LYS A 397 -32.92 34.61 -10.23
N ASN A 398 -32.76 35.19 -9.05
CA ASN A 398 -32.78 36.63 -8.81
C ASN A 398 -31.62 37.04 -7.91
N ALA A 399 -31.23 38.32 -7.98
CA ALA A 399 -30.17 38.88 -7.14
C ALA A 399 -30.41 38.77 -5.62
N ILE A 400 -31.65 38.52 -5.19
CA ILE A 400 -32.01 38.33 -3.77
C ILE A 400 -31.96 36.86 -3.31
N ASP A 401 -31.90 35.91 -4.22
CA ASP A 401 -31.99 34.49 -3.87
C ASP A 401 -30.67 34.00 -3.24
N PRO A 402 -30.70 33.08 -2.26
CA PRO A 402 -29.51 32.36 -1.81
C PRO A 402 -28.98 31.46 -2.95
N PRO A 403 -27.66 31.16 -3.02
CA PRO A 403 -27.15 30.21 -4.01
C PRO A 403 -27.83 28.85 -3.84
N ALA A 404 -28.15 28.21 -4.96
CA ALA A 404 -29.00 27.02 -5.04
C ALA A 404 -28.47 25.73 -4.36
N PHE A 405 -27.39 25.81 -3.59
CA PHE A 405 -26.78 24.67 -2.94
C PHE A 405 -26.69 24.93 -1.44
N SER A 406 -27.57 24.33 -0.64
CA SER A 406 -27.37 24.11 0.81
C SER A 406 -26.76 22.73 1.09
N ARG A 407 -26.30 22.49 2.34
CA ARG A 407 -25.73 21.20 2.81
C ARG A 407 -26.61 19.98 2.47
N GLU A 408 -27.92 20.16 2.43
CA GLU A 408 -28.90 19.11 2.13
C GLU A 408 -29.13 18.95 0.61
N GLU A 409 -29.11 20.04 -0.16
CA GLU A 409 -29.35 20.02 -1.61
C GLU A 409 -28.19 19.41 -2.42
N ILE A 410 -26.94 19.49 -1.93
CA ILE A 410 -25.79 18.78 -2.54
C ILE A 410 -25.91 17.25 -2.38
N SER A 411 -26.61 16.77 -1.35
CA SER A 411 -26.84 15.33 -1.15
C SER A 411 -28.00 14.78 -1.99
N ILE A 412 -28.97 15.64 -2.36
CA ILE A 412 -30.22 15.24 -3.02
C ILE A 412 -30.09 15.15 -4.56
N PHE A 413 -29.07 15.73 -5.18
CA PHE A 413 -28.87 15.64 -6.64
C PHE A 413 -27.86 14.57 -7.11
N GLN A 414 -27.38 13.70 -6.22
CA GLN A 414 -26.46 12.59 -6.51
C GLN A 414 -27.17 11.46 -7.31
N ASP A 415 -27.04 11.46 -8.65
CA ASP A 415 -27.41 10.28 -9.45
C ASP A 415 -26.24 9.27 -9.51
N ASN A 416 -26.55 8.03 -9.11
CA ASN A 416 -25.65 6.88 -9.01
C ASN A 416 -25.29 6.23 -10.37
N LYS A 417 -24.55 6.89 -11.28
CA LYS A 417 -24.05 6.23 -12.49
C LYS A 417 -22.60 6.61 -12.84
N TYR A 418 -21.76 5.58 -12.99
CA TYR A 418 -20.30 5.61 -12.81
C TYR A 418 -19.53 5.43 -14.13
N VAL A 419 -18.38 6.09 -14.30
CA VAL A 419 -17.41 5.81 -15.39
C VAL A 419 -16.49 4.68 -14.93
N SER A 420 -16.17 3.74 -15.82
CA SER A 420 -15.19 2.68 -15.58
C SER A 420 -13.82 3.30 -15.25
N PRO A 421 -13.13 2.92 -14.16
CA PRO A 421 -11.86 3.53 -13.74
C PRO A 421 -10.65 2.93 -14.48
N ILE A 422 -10.81 2.74 -15.80
CA ILE A 422 -9.83 2.17 -16.72
C ILE A 422 -9.73 3.13 -17.90
N TRP A 423 -8.54 3.66 -18.14
CA TRP A 423 -8.23 4.60 -19.20
C TRP A 423 -7.05 4.07 -20.01
N GLU A 424 -7.20 4.05 -21.33
CA GLU A 424 -6.27 3.36 -22.23
C GLU A 424 -5.68 4.29 -23.32
N PHE A 425 -6.20 5.51 -23.44
CA PHE A 425 -5.70 6.56 -24.36
C PHE A 425 -5.42 6.08 -25.80
N ASN A 426 -6.20 5.12 -26.29
CA ASN A 426 -5.98 4.47 -27.58
C ASN A 426 -6.65 5.19 -28.75
N THR A 427 -7.53 6.16 -28.47
CA THR A 427 -8.25 6.92 -29.49
C THR A 427 -7.62 8.30 -29.66
N ALA A 428 -7.04 8.56 -30.83
CA ALA A 428 -6.40 9.84 -31.14
C ALA A 428 -7.34 11.03 -30.88
N GLY A 429 -6.84 12.03 -30.15
CA GLY A 429 -7.59 13.23 -29.76
C GLY A 429 -8.60 13.05 -28.62
N ASN A 430 -8.78 11.84 -28.10
CA ASN A 430 -9.70 11.57 -26.99
C ASN A 430 -8.91 11.36 -25.69
N THR A 431 -8.96 12.32 -24.77
CA THR A 431 -8.31 12.24 -23.46
C THR A 431 -9.06 11.37 -22.45
N GLU A 432 -10.17 10.74 -22.84
CA GLU A 432 -11.00 9.89 -21.99
C GLU A 432 -11.44 10.57 -20.69
N GLY A 433 -11.62 11.90 -20.76
CA GLY A 433 -12.05 12.75 -19.66
C GLY A 433 -10.91 13.27 -18.78
N TRP A 434 -9.65 12.92 -19.05
CA TRP A 434 -8.50 13.50 -18.35
C TRP A 434 -8.21 14.91 -18.84
N GLU A 435 -7.94 15.81 -17.89
CA GLU A 435 -7.67 17.22 -18.14
C GLU A 435 -6.39 17.66 -17.43
N GLY A 436 -5.66 18.59 -18.05
CA GLY A 436 -4.40 19.11 -17.55
C GLY A 436 -4.58 20.46 -16.86
N TYR A 437 -3.92 20.66 -15.72
CA TYR A 437 -4.09 21.81 -14.84
C TYR A 437 -2.76 22.24 -14.19
N ASN A 438 -2.72 23.51 -13.73
CA ASN A 438 -1.57 24.16 -13.08
C ASN A 438 -0.21 23.84 -13.74
N GLY A 439 -0.18 23.87 -15.06
CA GLY A 439 1.03 23.59 -15.82
C GLY A 439 1.12 22.20 -16.44
N ALA A 440 0.21 21.26 -16.19
CA ALA A 440 0.13 20.05 -17.01
C ALA A 440 -0.51 20.38 -18.36
N SER A 441 0.30 20.75 -19.36
CA SER A 441 -0.18 21.09 -20.70
C SER A 441 -0.38 19.81 -21.51
N ILE A 442 -1.62 19.30 -21.56
CA ILE A 442 -1.96 18.16 -22.42
C ILE A 442 -1.85 18.61 -23.88
N THR A 443 -0.91 17.99 -24.59
CA THR A 443 -0.65 18.23 -26.02
C THR A 443 -1.53 17.35 -26.93
N GLY A 444 -2.20 16.35 -26.35
CA GLY A 444 -3.22 15.51 -27.00
C GLY A 444 -2.96 14.02 -26.83
N VAL A 445 -3.92 13.21 -27.28
CA VAL A 445 -3.76 11.75 -27.37
C VAL A 445 -3.30 11.37 -28.77
N SER A 446 -2.13 10.76 -28.87
CA SER A 446 -1.55 10.29 -30.14
C SER A 446 -0.55 9.17 -29.87
N GLY A 447 -0.40 8.25 -30.83
CA GLY A 447 0.52 7.11 -30.67
C GLY A 447 0.12 6.09 -29.60
N GLY A 448 -1.13 6.11 -29.13
CA GLY A 448 -1.61 5.26 -28.04
C GLY A 448 -1.30 5.80 -26.64
N SER A 449 -0.98 7.09 -26.51
CA SER A 449 -0.71 7.69 -25.20
C SER A 449 -1.29 9.10 -25.06
N LEU A 450 -1.61 9.46 -23.82
CA LEU A 450 -1.85 10.83 -23.40
C LEU A 450 -0.51 11.55 -23.23
N ASN A 451 -0.28 12.57 -24.04
CA ASN A 451 0.98 13.30 -24.08
C ASN A 451 0.83 14.68 -23.42
N LEU A 452 1.75 15.04 -22.54
CA LEU A 452 1.75 16.35 -21.89
C LEU A 452 3.15 16.90 -21.60
N THR A 453 3.22 18.22 -21.41
CA THR A 453 4.42 18.91 -20.93
C THR A 453 4.12 19.71 -19.66
N THR A 454 5.06 19.75 -18.71
CA THR A 454 4.90 20.59 -17.52
C THR A 454 5.35 22.02 -17.81
N THR A 455 4.51 23.03 -17.60
CA THR A 455 4.78 24.46 -17.83
C THR A 455 4.72 25.29 -16.56
N ASN A 456 4.30 24.67 -15.45
CA ASN A 456 4.32 25.23 -14.09
C ASN A 456 4.44 24.06 -13.09
N THR A 457 4.79 24.35 -11.83
CA THR A 457 4.94 23.34 -10.77
C THR A 457 4.12 23.73 -9.53
N PRO A 458 3.26 22.84 -8.98
CA PRO A 458 3.03 21.46 -9.43
C PRO A 458 2.12 21.36 -10.67
N ALA A 459 2.54 20.59 -11.67
CA ALA A 459 1.70 20.25 -12.82
C ALA A 459 0.74 19.11 -12.45
N MET A 460 -0.55 19.29 -12.68
CA MET A 460 -1.61 18.38 -12.19
C MET A 460 -2.47 17.88 -13.33
N MET A 461 -2.68 16.57 -13.42
CA MET A 461 -3.70 15.96 -14.26
C MET A 461 -4.88 15.51 -13.42
N LEU A 462 -6.10 15.86 -13.85
CA LEU A 462 -7.34 15.55 -13.16
C LEU A 462 -8.06 14.43 -13.91
N SER A 463 -8.51 13.40 -13.18
CA SER A 463 -9.34 12.35 -13.75
C SER A 463 -10.77 12.85 -14.02
N PRO A 464 -11.54 12.18 -14.90
CA PRO A 464 -12.99 12.33 -14.88
C PRO A 464 -13.55 11.86 -13.53
N TRP A 465 -14.82 12.18 -13.26
CA TRP A 465 -15.48 11.72 -12.05
C TRP A 465 -15.61 10.19 -12.02
N ILE A 466 -15.20 9.59 -10.92
CA ILE A 466 -15.24 8.14 -10.68
C ILE A 466 -16.09 7.81 -9.45
N ASN A 467 -16.32 6.52 -9.23
CA ASN A 467 -16.94 6.01 -8.02
C ASN A 467 -16.37 4.64 -7.72
N VAL A 468 -15.21 4.62 -7.09
CA VAL A 468 -14.48 3.39 -6.80
C VAL A 468 -14.64 3.07 -5.33
N THR A 469 -15.15 1.88 -5.02
CA THR A 469 -15.13 1.36 -3.65
C THR A 469 -13.70 1.05 -3.25
N ALA A 470 -13.18 1.77 -2.26
CA ALA A 470 -11.78 1.67 -1.85
C ALA A 470 -11.43 0.26 -1.33
N SER A 471 -12.37 -0.40 -0.63
CA SER A 471 -12.20 -1.77 -0.12
C SER A 471 -12.17 -2.85 -1.19
N GLU A 472 -12.49 -2.53 -2.44
CA GLU A 472 -12.50 -3.47 -3.55
C GLU A 472 -11.39 -3.16 -4.55
N ASN A 473 -10.60 -2.11 -4.34
CA ASN A 473 -9.61 -1.64 -5.30
C ASN A 473 -8.43 -1.01 -4.58
N TYR A 474 -7.34 -1.74 -4.38
CA TYR A 474 -6.21 -1.26 -3.59
C TYR A 474 -5.05 -0.72 -4.41
N TYR A 475 -5.15 -0.70 -5.74
CA TYR A 475 -4.07 -0.22 -6.60
C TYR A 475 -4.59 0.82 -7.58
N VAL A 476 -3.89 1.95 -7.65
CA VAL A 476 -3.93 2.84 -8.81
C VAL A 476 -2.65 2.59 -9.59
N SER A 477 -2.80 2.01 -10.77
CA SER A 477 -1.68 1.60 -11.61
C SER A 477 -1.67 2.42 -12.89
N PHE A 478 -0.51 2.82 -13.36
CA PHE A 478 -0.39 3.51 -14.64
C PHE A 478 0.93 3.21 -15.32
N ARG A 479 0.90 3.17 -16.65
CA ARG A 479 2.10 3.01 -17.48
C ARG A 479 2.52 4.36 -18.03
N MET A 480 3.67 4.85 -17.57
CA MET A 480 4.13 6.20 -17.84
C MET A 480 5.61 6.22 -18.22
N LYS A 481 5.94 7.13 -19.13
CA LYS A 481 7.28 7.53 -19.52
C LYS A 481 7.47 9.01 -19.19
N VAL A 482 8.61 9.35 -18.59
CA VAL A 482 8.95 10.72 -18.16
C VAL A 482 10.45 10.96 -18.31
N ASP A 483 10.84 12.17 -18.74
CA ASP A 483 12.24 12.50 -19.08
C ASP A 483 13.00 13.23 -17.96
N LYS A 484 12.30 13.84 -17.00
CA LYS A 484 12.91 14.55 -15.86
C LYS A 484 11.95 14.69 -14.67
N GLY A 485 12.56 14.92 -13.51
CA GLY A 485 11.90 14.96 -12.22
C GLY A 485 12.63 14.06 -11.24
N THR A 486 12.14 13.99 -10.02
CA THR A 486 12.56 13.00 -9.04
C THR A 486 11.37 12.20 -8.52
N THR A 487 10.21 12.84 -8.42
CA THR A 487 9.04 12.31 -7.72
C THR A 487 7.78 12.65 -8.49
N GLY A 488 6.89 11.66 -8.63
CA GLY A 488 5.49 11.87 -8.99
C GLY A 488 4.59 11.74 -7.76
N LYS A 489 3.38 12.26 -7.81
CA LYS A 489 2.39 12.16 -6.73
C LYS A 489 1.02 11.79 -7.27
N LEU A 490 0.33 10.88 -6.60
CA LEU A 490 -1.08 10.58 -6.82
C LEU A 490 -1.90 11.16 -5.66
N GLN A 491 -3.04 11.79 -5.96
CA GLN A 491 -3.99 12.25 -4.95
C GLN A 491 -5.42 11.75 -5.26
N TRP A 492 -6.33 11.73 -4.28
CA TRP A 492 -7.71 11.26 -4.47
C TRP A 492 -8.77 12.00 -3.65
N VAL A 493 -9.99 12.03 -4.18
CA VAL A 493 -11.18 12.65 -3.59
C VAL A 493 -12.10 11.56 -3.02
N ARG A 494 -12.65 11.74 -1.82
CA ARG A 494 -13.57 10.79 -1.18
C ARG A 494 -15.02 11.28 -1.20
N LYS A 495 -15.96 10.34 -1.12
CA LYS A 495 -17.38 10.62 -0.94
C LYS A 495 -17.63 11.19 0.46
N ASN A 496 -18.43 12.24 0.54
CA ASN A 496 -18.97 12.81 1.79
C ASN A 496 -17.94 13.20 2.87
N THR A 497 -16.65 13.25 2.55
CA THR A 497 -15.57 13.60 3.49
C THR A 497 -14.86 14.85 2.99
N PRO A 498 -15.24 16.05 3.48
CA PRO A 498 -14.48 17.27 3.23
C PRO A 498 -13.10 17.18 3.90
N GLY A 499 -12.03 17.55 3.19
CA GLY A 499 -10.66 17.54 3.71
C GLY A 499 -9.61 17.61 2.60
N PRO A 500 -8.30 17.64 2.93
CA PRO A 500 -7.24 17.54 1.93
C PRO A 500 -7.39 16.22 1.16
N LEU A 501 -6.96 16.21 -0.11
CA LEU A 501 -6.92 14.98 -0.90
C LEU A 501 -6.03 13.96 -0.19
N GLY A 502 -6.44 12.70 -0.14
CA GLY A 502 -5.48 11.65 0.21
C GLY A 502 -4.39 11.65 -0.87
N GLU A 503 -3.14 11.40 -0.49
CA GLU A 503 -2.00 11.48 -1.39
C GLU A 503 -0.92 10.42 -1.13
N ARG A 504 -0.24 10.02 -2.21
CA ARG A 504 0.92 9.12 -2.17
C ARG A 504 1.94 9.51 -3.23
N SER A 505 3.19 9.71 -2.82
CA SER A 505 4.32 9.97 -3.71
C SER A 505 4.98 8.68 -4.20
N PHE A 506 5.52 8.69 -5.41
CA PHE A 506 6.29 7.60 -6.00
C PHE A 506 7.55 8.11 -6.71
N ALA A 507 8.62 7.32 -6.69
CA ALA A 507 9.87 7.66 -7.39
C ALA A 507 9.70 7.50 -8.90
N LEU A 508 10.37 8.35 -9.68
CA LEU A 508 10.33 8.29 -11.14
C LEU A 508 11.53 7.54 -11.71
N GLU A 509 11.29 6.69 -12.69
CA GLU A 509 12.33 6.07 -13.53
C GLU A 509 12.60 6.97 -14.74
N LEU A 510 13.82 7.50 -14.84
CA LEU A 510 14.21 8.56 -15.80
C LEU A 510 15.01 8.04 -17.00
N ASP A 511 14.90 6.75 -17.30
CA ASP A 511 15.56 6.15 -18.47
C ASP A 511 14.84 6.48 -19.79
N ASN A 512 13.76 7.26 -19.73
CA ASN A 512 12.92 7.64 -20.85
C ASN A 512 12.30 6.41 -21.55
N GLU A 513 12.04 5.34 -20.82
CA GLU A 513 11.24 4.19 -21.24
C GLU A 513 9.89 4.15 -20.51
N TYR A 514 8.98 3.27 -20.96
CA TYR A 514 7.70 3.09 -20.28
C TYR A 514 7.84 2.16 -19.09
N HIS A 515 7.46 2.67 -17.91
CA HIS A 515 7.41 1.91 -16.66
C HIS A 515 5.99 1.81 -16.15
N VAL A 516 5.68 0.71 -15.47
CA VAL A 516 4.40 0.54 -14.78
C VAL A 516 4.58 0.90 -13.31
N TYR A 517 3.80 1.86 -12.85
CA TYR A 517 3.78 2.31 -11.48
C TYR A 517 2.54 1.73 -10.80
N ASN A 518 2.72 0.71 -9.96
CA ASN A 518 1.66 0.08 -9.18
C ASN A 518 1.56 0.75 -7.79
N ILE A 519 0.72 1.78 -7.66
CA ILE A 519 0.57 2.50 -6.39
C ILE A 519 -0.37 1.74 -5.47
N ASP A 520 0.21 1.03 -4.50
CA ASP A 520 -0.53 0.33 -3.44
C ASP A 520 -1.25 1.33 -2.51
N LEU A 521 -2.49 1.07 -2.15
CA LEU A 521 -3.34 1.93 -1.32
C LEU A 521 -4.07 1.11 -0.25
N HIS A 522 -3.57 -0.09 0.11
CA HIS A 522 -4.17 -0.89 1.18
C HIS A 522 -4.23 -0.11 2.52
N PRO A 523 -5.33 -0.25 3.29
CA PRO A 523 -5.42 0.30 4.65
C PRO A 523 -4.33 -0.31 5.53
N GLY A 524 -3.44 0.53 6.06
CA GLY A 524 -2.31 0.08 6.90
C GLY A 524 -0.95 0.62 6.50
N THR A 525 -0.84 1.39 5.41
CA THR A 525 0.35 2.22 5.16
C THR A 525 0.15 3.55 5.88
N GLY A 526 0.86 3.72 7.00
CA GLY A 526 0.53 4.67 8.05
C GLY A 526 0.22 6.08 7.61
N TYR A 527 -1.02 6.51 7.90
CA TYR A 527 -1.42 7.84 8.40
C TYR A 527 -2.96 7.79 8.60
N SER A 528 -3.43 7.31 9.76
CA SER A 528 -4.87 7.35 10.11
C SER A 528 -5.29 8.70 10.70
N MET A 529 -4.41 9.69 10.74
CA MET A 529 -4.73 11.07 11.10
C MET A 529 -4.78 11.92 9.83
N TRP A 530 -5.81 12.77 9.73
CA TRP A 530 -5.97 13.81 8.68
C TRP A 530 -6.51 13.38 7.31
N GLY A 531 -6.99 12.15 7.15
CA GLY A 531 -7.76 11.76 5.97
C GLY A 531 -6.95 11.25 4.77
N ASN A 532 -5.70 10.82 4.99
CA ASN A 532 -4.87 10.16 3.98
C ASN A 532 -5.17 8.65 3.82
N THR A 533 -6.43 8.26 4.03
CA THR A 533 -6.87 6.88 3.93
C THR A 533 -7.52 6.66 2.58
N TRP A 534 -7.16 5.55 1.94
CA TRP A 534 -7.90 5.03 0.80
C TRP A 534 -9.07 4.21 1.37
N ASP A 535 -10.13 4.92 1.74
CA ASP A 535 -11.34 4.39 2.37
C ASP A 535 -12.61 4.95 1.71
N ASP A 536 -13.74 4.31 2.05
CA ASP A 536 -15.07 4.66 1.52
C ASP A 536 -15.13 4.59 -0.02
N ILE A 537 -15.70 5.60 -0.67
CA ILE A 537 -15.91 5.68 -2.11
C ILE A 537 -15.06 6.82 -2.68
N ILE A 538 -14.18 6.50 -3.62
CA ILE A 538 -13.31 7.45 -4.31
C ILE A 538 -14.05 8.08 -5.50
N LYS A 539 -14.00 9.40 -5.59
CA LYS A 539 -14.75 10.24 -6.55
C LYS A 539 -13.92 10.86 -7.65
N GLY A 540 -12.60 10.90 -7.48
CA GLY A 540 -11.65 11.46 -8.43
C GLY A 540 -10.24 11.12 -8.01
N ILE A 541 -9.32 11.06 -8.96
CA ILE A 541 -7.89 11.03 -8.71
C ILE A 541 -7.18 12.18 -9.42
N VAL A 542 -6.08 12.63 -8.85
CA VAL A 542 -5.20 13.65 -9.41
C VAL A 542 -3.81 13.04 -9.56
N LEU A 543 -3.26 13.05 -10.77
CA LEU A 543 -1.90 12.62 -11.02
C LEU A 543 -1.01 13.84 -11.22
N LEU A 544 0.02 13.98 -10.38
CA LEU A 544 1.13 14.91 -10.55
C LEU A 544 2.30 14.10 -11.12
N PRO A 545 2.46 14.05 -12.45
CA PRO A 545 3.35 13.08 -13.08
C PRO A 545 4.84 13.40 -12.91
N SER A 546 5.19 14.65 -12.57
CA SER A 546 6.56 15.08 -12.31
C SER A 546 6.59 16.38 -11.49
N ASP A 547 7.61 16.50 -10.64
CA ASP A 547 7.96 17.70 -9.87
C ASP A 547 8.86 18.69 -10.66
N ALA A 548 9.34 18.31 -11.85
CA ALA A 548 10.21 19.16 -12.67
C ALA A 548 9.44 20.03 -13.66
N LEU A 549 9.92 21.26 -13.87
CA LEU A 549 9.45 22.17 -14.92
C LEU A 549 9.94 21.74 -16.31
N GLY A 550 9.04 21.75 -17.31
CA GLY A 550 9.29 21.42 -18.71
C GLY A 550 9.31 19.93 -19.03
N ALA A 551 8.86 19.05 -18.13
CA ALA A 551 8.97 17.58 -18.26
C ALA A 551 8.05 17.09 -19.38
N ASN A 552 8.57 16.23 -20.25
CA ASN A 552 7.80 15.56 -21.29
C ASN A 552 7.31 14.23 -20.73
N ILE A 553 6.00 14.04 -20.72
CA ILE A 553 5.36 12.85 -20.16
C ILE A 553 4.45 12.21 -21.20
N GLN A 554 4.50 10.88 -21.26
CA GLN A 554 3.56 10.06 -22.03
C GLN A 554 2.94 9.01 -21.11
N ILE A 555 1.61 8.95 -21.08
CA ILE A 555 0.87 7.97 -20.28
C ILE A 555 0.10 7.07 -21.24
N ASP A 556 0.41 5.79 -21.21
CA ASP A 556 -0.21 4.75 -22.05
C ASP A 556 -1.59 4.36 -21.48
N TRP A 557 -1.64 4.01 -20.19
CA TRP A 557 -2.90 3.69 -19.51
C TRP A 557 -2.86 4.05 -18.03
N ILE A 558 -4.05 4.23 -17.44
CA ILE A 558 -4.29 4.39 -16.00
C ILE A 558 -5.42 3.43 -15.60
N ARG A 559 -5.28 2.69 -14.52
CA ARG A 559 -6.24 1.67 -14.06
C ARG A 559 -6.36 1.68 -12.55
N ILE A 560 -7.58 1.58 -12.04
CA ILE A 560 -7.84 1.35 -10.61
C ILE A 560 -8.37 -0.08 -10.46
N SER A 561 -7.75 -0.86 -9.57
CA SER A 561 -8.03 -2.30 -9.44
C SER A 561 -7.65 -2.86 -8.07
N ASN A 562 -8.01 -4.10 -7.79
CA ASN A 562 -7.65 -4.80 -6.55
C ASN A 562 -6.26 -5.45 -6.57
N LEU A 563 -5.59 -5.49 -7.72
CA LEU A 563 -4.29 -6.15 -7.91
C LEU A 563 -3.32 -5.19 -8.62
N PRO A 564 -2.00 -5.33 -8.39
CA PRO A 564 -1.03 -4.66 -9.24
C PRO A 564 -1.25 -5.04 -10.71
N GLN A 565 -0.79 -4.20 -11.62
CA GLN A 565 -0.92 -4.39 -13.07
C GLN A 565 0.43 -4.78 -13.70
N ASN A 566 0.41 -5.11 -15.00
CA ASN A 566 1.53 -5.64 -15.82
C ASN A 566 1.81 -7.14 -15.65
N GLY A 567 2.59 -7.70 -16.57
CA GLY A 567 3.13 -9.05 -16.44
C GLY A 567 4.04 -9.21 -15.22
N ALA A 568 4.42 -10.45 -14.91
CA ALA A 568 5.27 -10.75 -13.78
C ALA A 568 6.62 -9.99 -13.85
N GLU A 569 7.03 -9.41 -12.74
CA GLU A 569 8.28 -8.66 -12.61
C GLU A 569 8.97 -9.07 -11.32
N VAL A 570 9.82 -10.11 -11.40
CA VAL A 570 10.56 -10.61 -10.24
C VAL A 570 11.84 -9.80 -10.06
N LYS A 571 12.13 -9.40 -8.83
CA LYS A 571 13.39 -8.79 -8.41
C LYS A 571 14.02 -9.58 -7.26
N ILE A 572 15.34 -9.69 -7.29
CA ILE A 572 16.12 -10.19 -6.16
C ILE A 572 16.23 -9.08 -5.14
N THR A 573 15.58 -9.25 -3.98
CA THR A 573 15.63 -8.26 -2.89
C THR A 573 16.79 -8.50 -1.94
N TYR A 574 17.31 -9.73 -1.88
CA TYR A 574 18.53 -10.08 -1.14
C TYR A 574 19.18 -11.35 -1.70
N PHE A 575 20.51 -11.40 -1.73
CA PHE A 575 21.27 -12.62 -1.95
C PHE A 575 22.59 -12.56 -1.17
N GLY A 576 22.82 -13.51 -0.26
CA GLY A 576 24.00 -13.43 0.60
C GLY A 576 24.19 -14.57 1.58
N VAL A 577 25.44 -14.72 2.05
CA VAL A 577 25.72 -15.36 3.33
C VAL A 577 25.66 -14.30 4.41
N LYS A 578 25.01 -14.66 5.51
CA LYS A 578 24.73 -13.76 6.63
C LYS A 578 25.95 -13.53 7.54
N ARG A 579 27.01 -14.34 7.35
CA ARG A 579 28.29 -14.24 8.07
C ARG A 579 29.45 -14.98 7.42
N GLU A 580 30.66 -14.70 7.91
CA GLU A 580 31.81 -15.56 7.66
C GLU A 580 31.61 -16.96 8.29
N GLY A 581 31.94 -17.99 7.53
CA GLY A 581 32.00 -19.36 8.04
C GLY A 581 33.39 -19.75 8.53
N ARG A 582 33.47 -20.78 9.36
CA ARG A 582 34.75 -21.42 9.69
C ARG A 582 34.98 -22.66 8.82
N ILE A 583 36.24 -23.06 8.68
CA ILE A 583 36.60 -24.34 8.05
C ILE A 583 35.80 -25.48 8.67
N GLY A 584 35.07 -26.22 7.83
CA GLY A 584 34.25 -27.37 8.20
C GLY A 584 32.88 -27.01 8.80
N GLU A 585 32.54 -25.72 8.89
CA GLU A 585 31.23 -25.24 9.32
C GLU A 585 30.25 -25.13 8.15
N SER A 586 29.01 -25.55 8.37
CA SER A 586 27.90 -25.32 7.44
C SER A 586 27.25 -23.97 7.72
N ILE A 587 27.37 -23.01 6.80
CA ILE A 587 26.78 -21.67 6.93
C ILE A 587 25.58 -21.47 5.97
N PRO A 588 24.53 -20.74 6.37
CA PRO A 588 23.39 -20.49 5.50
C PRO A 588 23.70 -19.43 4.42
N ILE A 589 23.27 -19.72 3.20
CA ILE A 589 23.16 -18.74 2.10
C ILE A 589 21.66 -18.57 1.78
N THR A 590 21.22 -17.32 1.65
CA THR A 590 19.79 -16.96 1.50
C THR A 590 19.57 -16.12 0.25
N LEU A 591 18.42 -16.31 -0.40
CA LEU A 591 17.94 -15.57 -1.55
C LEU A 591 16.49 -15.13 -1.28
N ASP A 592 16.21 -13.84 -1.30
CA ASP A 592 14.86 -13.29 -1.21
C ASP A 592 14.42 -12.72 -2.55
N LEU A 593 13.18 -13.02 -2.94
CA LEU A 593 12.56 -12.60 -4.19
C LEU A 593 11.24 -11.90 -3.93
N LYS A 594 10.94 -10.89 -4.75
CA LYS A 594 9.63 -10.24 -4.81
C LYS A 594 9.15 -10.07 -6.25
N ASN A 595 7.87 -10.34 -6.51
CA ASN A 595 7.16 -10.03 -7.74
C ASN A 595 6.43 -8.70 -7.57
N PHE A 596 6.80 -7.71 -8.39
CA PHE A 596 6.16 -6.39 -8.42
C PHE A 596 5.06 -6.28 -9.49
N GLY A 597 4.93 -7.31 -10.34
CA GLY A 597 3.95 -7.39 -11.41
C GLY A 597 2.57 -7.85 -10.94
N GLY A 598 1.57 -7.66 -11.81
CA GLY A 598 0.18 -8.07 -11.58
C GLY A 598 -0.09 -9.56 -11.79
N GLU A 599 0.64 -10.17 -12.72
CA GLU A 599 0.56 -11.61 -12.99
C GLU A 599 1.52 -12.40 -12.10
N PRO A 600 1.18 -13.64 -11.70
CA PRO A 600 2.13 -14.50 -10.99
C PRO A 600 3.32 -14.83 -11.89
N ALA A 601 4.53 -14.82 -11.31
CA ALA A 601 5.71 -15.29 -11.99
C ALA A 601 5.68 -16.82 -12.07
N GLU A 602 5.57 -17.37 -13.28
CA GLU A 602 5.39 -18.80 -13.52
C GLU A 602 6.73 -19.53 -13.65
N PHE A 603 6.81 -20.71 -13.03
CA PHE A 603 7.98 -21.60 -13.07
C PHE A 603 9.28 -20.90 -12.67
N VAL A 604 9.25 -20.13 -11.58
CA VAL A 604 10.42 -19.49 -11.01
C VAL A 604 11.44 -20.56 -10.66
N ARG A 605 12.66 -20.41 -11.15
CA ARG A 605 13.82 -21.26 -10.87
C ARG A 605 14.99 -20.37 -10.49
N ALA A 606 15.60 -20.65 -9.34
CA ALA A 606 16.83 -20.01 -8.88
C ALA A 606 17.98 -21.01 -8.90
N ASP A 607 19.04 -20.73 -9.65
CA ASP A 607 20.25 -21.54 -9.77
C ASP A 607 21.43 -20.85 -9.07
N LEU A 608 22.00 -21.52 -8.07
CA LEU A 608 23.12 -21.08 -7.25
C LEU A 608 24.44 -21.63 -7.80
N TYR A 609 25.40 -20.73 -8.03
CA TYR A 609 26.75 -21.02 -8.49
C TYR A 609 27.75 -20.68 -7.38
N LEU A 610 28.38 -21.71 -6.83
CA LEU A 610 29.34 -21.59 -5.73
C LEU A 610 30.79 -21.53 -6.25
N PRO A 611 31.67 -20.77 -5.58
CA PRO A 611 33.09 -20.74 -5.90
C PRO A 611 33.79 -22.06 -5.59
N ALA A 612 34.94 -22.30 -6.24
CA ALA A 612 35.74 -23.49 -5.99
C ALA A 612 36.13 -23.62 -4.51
N GLY A 613 35.95 -24.82 -3.95
CA GLY A 613 36.22 -25.10 -2.53
C GLY A 613 34.98 -25.02 -1.62
N VAL A 614 33.88 -24.42 -2.10
CA VAL A 614 32.59 -24.36 -1.37
C VAL A 614 31.62 -25.41 -1.93
N GLN A 615 30.96 -26.15 -1.05
CA GLN A 615 30.01 -27.21 -1.39
C GLN A 615 28.68 -26.99 -0.66
N VAL A 616 27.56 -27.39 -1.26
CA VAL A 616 26.27 -27.43 -0.54
C VAL A 616 26.34 -28.53 0.51
N ALA A 617 26.12 -28.16 1.77
CA ALA A 617 26.10 -29.07 2.92
C ALA A 617 24.71 -29.65 3.19
N ASN A 618 23.66 -28.82 3.09
CA ASN A 618 22.27 -29.24 3.20
C ASN A 618 21.38 -28.39 2.27
N GLY A 619 20.37 -29.02 1.67
CA GLY A 619 19.52 -28.43 0.64
C GLY A 619 20.03 -28.72 -0.77
N GLY A 620 19.72 -27.81 -1.70
CA GLY A 620 20.14 -27.90 -3.10
C GLY A 620 20.73 -26.59 -3.61
N ASN A 621 21.40 -26.65 -4.75
CA ASN A 621 21.87 -25.49 -5.50
C ASN A 621 20.87 -25.00 -6.56
N THR A 622 19.69 -25.61 -6.63
CA THR A 622 18.58 -25.17 -7.47
C THR A 622 17.32 -25.18 -6.64
N PHE A 623 16.56 -24.08 -6.71
CA PHE A 623 15.27 -23.92 -6.07
C PHE A 623 14.21 -23.61 -7.12
N GLY A 624 12.95 -23.96 -6.87
CA GLY A 624 11.89 -23.67 -7.81
C GLY A 624 10.50 -23.55 -7.19
N LEU A 625 9.67 -22.72 -7.81
CA LEU A 625 8.26 -22.53 -7.51
C LEU A 625 7.46 -22.55 -8.80
N THR A 626 6.30 -23.21 -8.78
CA THR A 626 5.39 -23.22 -9.94
C THR A 626 4.81 -21.83 -10.20
N ALA A 627 4.58 -21.04 -9.16
CA ALA A 627 4.12 -19.66 -9.24
C ALA A 627 4.61 -18.84 -8.03
N LEU A 628 5.07 -17.61 -8.26
CA LEU A 628 5.36 -16.61 -7.23
C LEU A 628 4.39 -15.43 -7.40
N TYR A 629 3.52 -15.22 -6.41
CA TYR A 629 2.50 -14.16 -6.44
C TYR A 629 3.03 -12.84 -5.89
N ASP A 630 3.63 -12.87 -4.68
CA ASP A 630 4.20 -11.70 -4.01
C ASP A 630 5.68 -11.93 -3.70
N SER A 631 6.02 -12.67 -2.64
CA SER A 631 7.42 -12.82 -2.21
C SER A 631 7.75 -14.24 -1.74
N THR A 632 9.05 -14.58 -1.77
CA THR A 632 9.55 -15.86 -1.27
C THR A 632 11.02 -15.77 -0.85
N THR A 633 11.44 -16.73 -0.02
CA THR A 633 12.83 -16.90 0.42
C THR A 633 13.29 -18.32 0.13
N PHE A 634 14.44 -18.45 -0.53
CA PHE A 634 15.16 -19.70 -0.67
C PHE A 634 16.40 -19.70 0.21
N SER A 635 16.73 -20.85 0.79
CA SER A 635 17.96 -21.01 1.58
C SER A 635 18.53 -22.42 1.44
N CYS A 636 19.86 -22.51 1.47
CA CYS A 636 20.60 -23.76 1.69
C CYS A 636 21.78 -23.47 2.63
N THR A 637 22.48 -24.51 3.07
CA THR A 637 23.76 -24.34 3.76
C THR A 637 24.91 -24.77 2.89
N VAL A 638 26.04 -24.07 3.03
CA VAL A 638 27.28 -24.34 2.32
C VAL A 638 28.43 -24.56 3.30
N VAL A 639 29.39 -25.39 2.94
CA VAL A 639 30.58 -25.72 3.73
C VAL A 639 31.82 -25.59 2.86
N SER A 640 32.93 -25.21 3.47
CA SER A 640 34.26 -25.25 2.87
C SER A 640 35.27 -25.77 3.89
N TYR A 641 36.28 -26.48 3.42
CA TYR A 641 37.37 -27.01 4.24
C TYR A 641 38.68 -26.23 4.06
N THR A 642 38.65 -25.09 3.38
CA THR A 642 39.80 -24.24 3.12
C THR A 642 39.48 -22.78 3.45
N VAL A 643 40.45 -22.04 3.98
CA VAL A 643 40.33 -20.57 4.14
C VAL A 643 40.19 -19.95 2.75
N MET A 644 39.18 -19.12 2.55
CA MET A 644 38.93 -18.46 1.27
C MET A 644 37.99 -17.26 1.42
N SER A 645 38.03 -16.35 0.46
CA SER A 645 36.99 -15.34 0.24
C SER A 645 36.75 -15.22 -1.26
N SER A 646 35.54 -15.53 -1.73
CA SER A 646 35.23 -15.58 -3.17
C SER A 646 33.74 -15.37 -3.44
N ALA A 647 33.42 -14.90 -4.64
CA ALA A 647 32.04 -14.60 -5.03
C ALA A 647 31.24 -15.88 -5.36
N ALA A 648 30.02 -15.95 -4.84
CA ALA A 648 28.95 -16.82 -5.32
C ALA A 648 27.95 -16.00 -6.15
N PHE A 649 27.25 -16.66 -7.05
CA PHE A 649 26.28 -16.04 -7.96
C PHE A 649 24.96 -16.79 -7.92
N VAL A 650 23.86 -16.08 -8.17
CA VAL A 650 22.56 -16.69 -8.37
C VAL A 650 21.92 -16.15 -9.63
N THR A 651 21.24 -17.02 -10.36
CA THR A 651 20.41 -16.65 -11.52
C THR A 651 18.99 -17.09 -11.25
N VAL A 652 18.06 -16.15 -11.31
CA VAL A 652 16.62 -16.37 -11.16
C VAL A 652 15.97 -16.23 -12.52
N SER A 653 15.22 -17.24 -12.93
CA SER A 653 14.59 -17.32 -14.25
C SER A 653 13.17 -17.87 -14.12
N GLY A 654 12.34 -17.65 -15.13
CA GLY A 654 11.02 -18.26 -15.23
C GLY A 654 10.40 -18.03 -16.58
N LYS A 655 9.14 -18.42 -16.75
CA LYS A 655 8.48 -18.47 -18.06
C LYS A 655 8.04 -17.10 -18.58
N ASN A 656 7.63 -16.19 -17.70
CA ASN A 656 6.92 -14.95 -18.06
C ASN A 656 7.52 -13.67 -17.45
N PHE A 657 8.80 -13.69 -17.04
CA PHE A 657 9.52 -12.51 -16.56
C PHE A 657 10.99 -12.56 -16.98
N ALA A 658 11.67 -11.40 -16.96
CA ALA A 658 13.09 -11.30 -17.30
C ALA A 658 13.97 -11.94 -16.23
N ALA A 659 15.02 -12.66 -16.64
CA ALA A 659 15.92 -13.28 -15.68
C ALA A 659 16.71 -12.22 -14.88
N GLU A 660 16.86 -12.46 -13.59
CA GLU A 660 17.60 -11.60 -12.66
C GLU A 660 18.84 -12.33 -12.16
N THR A 661 19.91 -11.58 -11.88
CA THR A 661 21.15 -12.15 -11.34
C THR A 661 21.67 -11.32 -10.19
N ALA A 662 22.21 -11.98 -9.16
CA ALA A 662 22.89 -11.32 -8.06
C ALA A 662 24.17 -12.09 -7.69
N SER A 663 25.07 -11.42 -6.97
CA SER A 663 26.29 -12.02 -6.44
C SER A 663 26.50 -11.64 -4.99
N CYS A 664 27.12 -12.52 -4.21
CA CYS A 664 27.56 -12.24 -2.85
C CYS A 664 28.96 -12.80 -2.60
N THR A 665 29.70 -12.27 -1.63
CA THR A 665 30.98 -12.83 -1.22
C THR A 665 30.77 -13.88 -0.14
N ILE A 666 31.33 -15.08 -0.31
CA ILE A 666 31.44 -16.10 0.73
C ILE A 666 32.85 -16.05 1.30
N THR A 667 32.94 -15.76 2.60
CA THR A 667 34.21 -15.78 3.34
C THR A 667 34.22 -16.94 4.33
N ILE A 668 35.29 -17.74 4.29
CA ILE A 668 35.56 -18.88 5.15
C ILE A 668 36.93 -18.67 5.77
N VAL A 669 37.03 -18.71 7.09
CA VAL A 669 38.28 -18.51 7.82
C VAL A 669 38.66 -19.72 8.67
N ALA A 670 39.87 -19.71 9.23
CA ALA A 670 40.36 -20.80 10.05
C ALA A 670 39.48 -21.00 11.28
N ARG A 671 39.27 -22.26 11.69
CA ARG A 671 38.63 -22.55 12.97
C ARG A 671 39.51 -22.03 14.10
N LEU A 672 38.91 -21.34 15.05
CA LEU A 672 39.62 -20.87 16.23
C LEU A 672 39.85 -22.07 17.16
N ALA A 673 41.10 -22.30 17.56
CA ALA A 673 41.40 -23.28 18.59
C ALA A 673 40.93 -22.71 19.94
N SER A 674 40.01 -23.40 20.61
CA SER A 674 39.61 -23.08 21.98
C SER A 674 39.71 -24.32 22.85
N ASP A 675 40.36 -24.17 23.99
CA ASP A 675 40.44 -25.19 25.05
C ASP A 675 39.31 -25.01 26.09
N THR A 676 38.35 -24.11 25.84
CA THR A 676 37.24 -23.78 26.76
C THR A 676 35.88 -24.09 26.13
N ASP A 677 34.92 -24.53 26.95
CA ASP A 677 33.50 -24.75 26.62
C ASP A 677 32.59 -23.59 27.10
N TYR A 678 33.21 -22.52 27.61
CA TYR A 678 32.59 -21.33 28.17
C TYR A 678 33.03 -20.07 27.40
N PRO A 679 32.22 -18.99 27.35
CA PRO A 679 32.65 -17.71 26.80
C PRO A 679 34.06 -17.34 27.29
N PRO A 680 35.01 -17.01 26.41
CA PRO A 680 36.36 -16.67 26.84
C PRO A 680 36.40 -15.40 27.69
N VAL A 681 37.45 -15.23 28.49
CA VAL A 681 37.65 -14.01 29.29
C VAL A 681 37.68 -12.77 28.37
N PRO A 682 36.97 -11.68 28.71
CA PRO A 682 37.02 -10.45 27.92
C PRO A 682 38.43 -9.86 27.83
N ASN A 683 38.78 -9.41 26.63
CA ASN A 683 40.03 -8.72 26.34
C ASN A 683 39.82 -7.22 26.50
N THR A 684 40.02 -6.70 27.72
CA THR A 684 39.89 -5.26 27.96
C THR A 684 40.85 -4.47 27.07
N VAL A 685 40.28 -3.55 26.31
CA VAL A 685 41.04 -2.66 25.44
C VAL A 685 41.08 -1.24 26.00
N THR A 686 42.21 -0.57 25.82
CA THR A 686 42.43 0.76 26.36
C THR A 686 41.78 1.81 25.47
N THR A 687 40.89 2.61 26.04
CA THR A 687 40.29 3.77 25.36
C THR A 687 40.08 4.96 26.32
N PRO A 688 40.34 6.20 25.88
CA PRO A 688 40.06 7.39 26.70
C PRO A 688 38.58 7.78 26.70
N TYR A 689 37.74 7.11 25.92
CA TYR A 689 36.30 7.39 25.82
C TYR A 689 35.53 6.48 26.77
N ASP A 690 34.46 7.01 27.36
CA ASP A 690 33.48 6.23 28.10
C ASP A 690 32.31 5.96 27.14
N VAL A 691 32.47 4.92 26.33
CA VAL A 691 31.45 4.47 25.37
C VAL A 691 30.39 3.66 26.13
N GLY A 692 29.17 4.16 26.15
CA GLY A 692 27.99 3.50 26.71
C GLY A 692 27.11 2.90 25.63
N MET A 693 26.45 1.78 25.93
CA MET A 693 25.44 1.18 25.06
C MET A 693 24.13 1.00 25.79
N TYR A 694 23.03 1.39 25.16
CA TYR A 694 21.70 1.02 25.64
C TYR A 694 21.46 -0.48 25.45
N TYR A 695 20.60 -1.05 26.30
CA TYR A 695 20.27 -2.47 26.30
C TYR A 695 18.79 -2.67 26.57
N PHE A 696 18.11 -3.31 25.63
CA PHE A 696 16.70 -3.63 25.73
C PHE A 696 16.47 -5.03 26.30
N PRO A 697 15.77 -5.18 27.43
CA PRO A 697 15.52 -6.47 28.07
C PRO A 697 14.20 -7.12 27.62
N GLY A 698 13.85 -7.07 26.33
CA GLY A 698 12.57 -7.59 25.82
C GLY A 698 12.60 -8.96 25.14
N TRP A 699 13.70 -9.72 25.16
CA TRP A 699 13.87 -10.93 24.34
C TRP A 699 13.66 -12.26 25.08
N LYS A 700 13.38 -12.24 26.39
CA LYS A 700 13.04 -13.43 27.17
C LYS A 700 11.61 -13.92 26.88
N GLU A 701 11.40 -15.24 26.88
CA GLU A 701 10.07 -15.86 26.69
C GLU A 701 8.96 -15.28 27.59
N SER A 702 9.26 -15.13 28.89
CA SER A 702 8.29 -14.61 29.87
C SER A 702 8.01 -13.12 29.72
N ALA A 703 8.75 -12.39 28.88
CA ALA A 703 8.45 -10.99 28.56
C ALA A 703 7.15 -10.86 27.76
N LYS A 704 6.60 -11.96 27.20
CA LYS A 704 5.32 -11.98 26.48
C LYS A 704 4.14 -11.49 27.31
N ASP A 705 4.16 -11.72 28.62
CA ASP A 705 3.03 -11.54 29.52
C ASP A 705 2.95 -10.13 30.14
N VAL A 706 3.86 -9.22 29.80
CA VAL A 706 3.76 -7.82 30.25
C VAL A 706 2.80 -7.02 29.35
N SER A 707 2.10 -6.04 29.93
CA SER A 707 1.04 -5.22 29.32
C SER A 707 1.44 -4.40 28.08
N MET A 708 2.67 -4.57 27.57
CA MET A 708 3.20 -3.93 26.36
C MET A 708 3.00 -4.75 25.08
N GLY A 709 2.34 -5.91 25.15
CA GLY A 709 1.86 -6.65 23.97
C GLY A 709 2.96 -7.36 23.18
N SER A 710 3.13 -8.68 23.42
CA SER A 710 3.93 -9.61 22.59
C SER A 710 5.38 -9.17 22.32
N LEU A 711 6.14 -8.96 23.40
CA LEU A 711 7.60 -8.96 23.39
C LEU A 711 8.16 -10.38 23.12
N GLY A 712 9.48 -10.49 22.93
CA GLY A 712 10.18 -11.73 22.59
C GLY A 712 10.36 -11.94 21.08
N TRP A 713 10.99 -13.06 20.70
CA TRP A 713 11.41 -13.29 19.31
C TRP A 713 10.26 -13.57 18.31
N ASP A 714 9.00 -13.66 18.76
CA ASP A 714 7.84 -13.96 17.90
C ASP A 714 7.61 -12.87 16.84
N ARG A 715 7.98 -11.62 17.13
CA ARG A 715 7.85 -10.50 16.18
C ARG A 715 8.97 -10.45 15.16
N ILE A 716 10.08 -11.11 15.46
CA ILE A 716 11.25 -11.23 14.57
C ILE A 716 11.13 -12.49 13.71
N ARG A 717 10.56 -13.58 14.23
CA ARG A 717 10.55 -14.88 13.57
C ARG A 717 9.15 -15.31 13.11
N PRO A 718 9.02 -15.90 11.89
CA PRO A 718 10.06 -16.14 10.87
C PRO A 718 10.37 -14.96 9.94
N GLU A 719 9.59 -13.89 10.00
CA GLU A 719 9.54 -12.82 9.00
C GLU A 719 10.85 -12.05 8.81
N PHE A 720 11.64 -11.88 9.87
CA PHE A 720 12.89 -11.11 9.89
C PHE A 720 14.08 -11.99 10.31
N SER A 721 14.16 -13.20 9.75
CA SER A 721 15.20 -14.19 10.08
C SER A 721 16.64 -13.72 9.82
N GLU A 722 16.83 -12.67 9.03
CA GLU A 722 18.08 -11.94 8.87
C GLU A 722 18.54 -11.23 10.14
N ARG A 723 17.64 -10.90 11.07
CA ARG A 723 18.00 -10.29 12.36
C ARG A 723 18.44 -11.31 13.42
N LYS A 724 18.49 -12.60 13.10
CA LYS A 724 18.84 -13.64 14.07
C LYS A 724 20.23 -13.37 14.68
N PRO A 725 20.36 -13.23 16.01
CA PRO A 725 21.65 -13.06 16.68
C PRO A 725 22.54 -14.28 16.50
N TYR A 726 23.85 -14.12 16.63
CA TYR A 726 24.78 -15.26 16.66
C TYR A 726 24.66 -16.12 17.91
N LEU A 727 24.07 -15.58 18.98
CA LEU A 727 23.61 -16.34 20.14
C LEU A 727 22.29 -17.10 19.87
N GLY A 728 21.70 -16.94 18.69
CA GLY A 728 20.41 -17.53 18.32
C GLY A 728 19.24 -16.80 18.98
N TRP A 729 18.11 -17.50 19.15
CA TRP A 729 16.92 -16.97 19.82
C TRP A 729 17.10 -17.15 21.33
N TYR A 730 18.04 -16.42 21.91
CA TYR A 730 18.49 -16.64 23.28
C TYR A 730 17.47 -16.15 24.32
N ASP A 731 17.67 -16.59 25.58
CA ASP A 731 17.03 -16.02 26.78
C ASP A 731 18.07 -15.15 27.51
N GLU A 732 17.91 -13.83 27.45
CA GLU A 732 18.86 -12.89 28.09
C GLU A 732 18.78 -12.85 29.62
N GLY A 733 17.86 -13.60 30.23
CA GLY A 733 17.89 -13.88 31.66
C GLY A 733 19.00 -14.86 32.07
N GLU A 734 19.72 -15.47 31.12
CA GLU A 734 20.79 -16.42 31.39
C GLU A 734 22.15 -15.72 31.55
N THR A 735 22.87 -16.04 32.62
CA THR A 735 24.18 -15.44 32.91
C THR A 735 25.22 -15.71 31.82
N THR A 736 25.13 -16.84 31.12
CA THR A 736 26.02 -17.16 29.99
C THR A 736 25.78 -16.27 28.76
N ILE A 737 24.55 -15.77 28.58
CA ILE A 737 24.24 -14.79 27.52
C ILE A 737 24.84 -13.44 27.90
N ALA A 738 24.65 -13.01 29.14
CA ALA A 738 25.32 -11.81 29.66
C ALA A 738 26.85 -11.90 29.53
N ASP A 739 27.47 -13.05 29.82
CA ASP A 739 28.91 -13.24 29.65
C ASP A 739 29.37 -13.10 28.19
N TRP A 740 28.60 -13.60 27.21
CA TRP A 740 28.88 -13.38 25.78
C TRP A 740 28.71 -11.92 25.37
N HIS A 741 27.63 -11.27 25.81
CA HIS A 741 27.39 -9.85 25.55
C HIS A 741 28.51 -8.98 26.12
N ILE A 742 28.90 -9.20 27.38
CA ILE A 742 30.03 -8.49 28.01
C ILE A 742 31.34 -8.77 27.28
N LYS A 743 31.61 -10.02 26.92
CA LYS A 743 32.80 -10.41 26.15
C LYS A 743 32.89 -9.60 24.85
N TRP A 744 31.82 -9.55 24.07
CA TRP A 744 31.83 -8.80 22.82
C TRP A 744 31.92 -7.29 23.06
N MET A 745 31.09 -6.72 23.93
CA MET A 745 31.14 -5.29 24.25
C MET A 745 32.54 -4.81 24.71
N VAL A 746 33.16 -5.53 25.65
CA VAL A 746 34.48 -5.18 26.22
C VAL A 746 35.59 -5.29 25.17
N ASP A 747 35.58 -6.35 24.36
CA ASP A 747 36.54 -6.50 23.25
C ASP A 747 36.38 -5.37 22.23
N HIS A 748 35.22 -4.73 22.12
CA HIS A 748 34.96 -3.62 21.20
C HIS A 748 35.08 -2.23 21.84
N GLY A 749 35.50 -2.15 23.11
CA GLY A 749 35.80 -0.88 23.78
C GLY A 749 34.61 -0.20 24.45
N VAL A 750 33.49 -0.91 24.62
CA VAL A 750 32.34 -0.44 25.41
C VAL A 750 32.70 -0.50 26.89
N LYS A 751 32.40 0.56 27.64
CA LYS A 751 32.75 0.69 29.07
C LYS A 751 31.58 0.57 30.03
N PHE A 752 30.37 0.85 29.57
CA PHE A 752 29.19 0.66 30.40
C PHE A 752 27.93 0.33 29.60
N ILE A 753 27.01 -0.35 30.26
CA ILE A 753 25.68 -0.68 29.73
C ILE A 753 24.65 0.21 30.40
N ALA A 754 23.78 0.86 29.63
CA ALA A 754 22.60 1.56 30.13
C ALA A 754 21.39 0.65 29.93
N TYR A 755 20.98 -0.06 30.97
CA TYR A 755 19.85 -0.99 30.89
C TYR A 755 18.54 -0.23 30.92
N ASP A 756 17.68 -0.48 29.93
CA ASP A 756 16.30 -0.07 30.00
C ASP A 756 15.64 -0.76 31.20
N TRP A 757 15.06 0.06 32.06
CA TRP A 757 14.55 -0.36 33.35
C TRP A 757 13.14 0.15 33.54
N TYR A 758 12.23 -0.76 33.85
CA TYR A 758 10.79 -0.49 33.88
C TYR A 758 10.24 -0.66 35.28
N HIS A 759 9.63 0.42 35.76
CA HIS A 759 8.79 0.42 36.95
C HIS A 759 7.65 1.40 36.75
N GLN A 760 6.44 0.90 36.88
CA GLN A 760 5.20 1.66 36.74
C GLN A 760 4.26 1.24 37.86
N TYR A 761 3.74 2.23 38.61
CA TYR A 761 2.91 2.01 39.79
C TYR A 761 3.59 1.11 40.83
N ASP A 762 3.03 -0.06 41.13
CA ASP A 762 3.55 -1.06 42.09
C ASP A 762 4.22 -2.27 41.41
N MET A 763 4.55 -2.17 40.12
CA MET A 763 5.08 -3.29 39.33
C MET A 763 6.46 -3.00 38.73
N HIS A 764 7.40 -3.91 39.02
CA HIS A 764 8.68 -4.03 38.32
C HIS A 764 8.58 -5.15 37.26
N PHE A 765 9.11 -4.90 36.07
CA PHE A 765 9.15 -5.91 35.00
C PHE A 765 10.42 -5.79 34.15
N LEU A 766 10.75 -6.90 33.47
CA LEU A 766 11.95 -7.05 32.60
C LEU A 766 13.31 -6.93 33.30
N GLU A 767 13.39 -7.13 34.61
CA GLU A 767 14.66 -7.09 35.35
C GLU A 767 15.57 -8.31 35.11
N HIS A 768 15.15 -9.29 34.31
CA HIS A 768 15.92 -10.53 34.11
C HIS A 768 17.29 -10.28 33.50
N ALA A 769 17.43 -9.32 32.56
CA ALA A 769 18.71 -9.04 31.89
C ALA A 769 19.72 -8.41 32.86
N ILE A 770 19.31 -7.40 33.62
CA ILE A 770 20.19 -6.76 34.62
C ILE A 770 20.56 -7.76 35.74
N ASN A 771 19.63 -8.64 36.13
CA ASN A 771 19.93 -9.72 37.07
C ASN A 771 20.92 -10.74 36.50
N ALA A 772 20.82 -11.07 35.21
CA ALA A 772 21.79 -11.94 34.52
C ALA A 772 23.19 -11.30 34.48
N TYR A 773 23.27 -9.99 34.25
CA TYR A 773 24.51 -9.22 34.37
C TYR A 773 25.05 -9.24 35.80
N LEU A 774 24.24 -9.04 36.83
CA LEU A 774 24.69 -9.12 38.22
C LEU A 774 25.21 -10.52 38.59
N GLY A 775 24.70 -11.57 37.93
CA GLY A 775 25.18 -12.95 38.05
C GLY A 775 26.35 -13.34 37.12
N SER A 776 26.76 -12.45 36.20
CA SER A 776 27.82 -12.70 35.23
C SER A 776 29.20 -12.86 35.90
N LYS A 777 30.03 -13.77 35.36
CA LYS A 777 31.44 -13.91 35.76
C LYS A 777 32.30 -12.74 35.30
N TYR A 778 31.83 -12.02 34.28
CA TYR A 778 32.55 -10.94 33.61
C TYR A 778 32.01 -9.56 33.93
N ARG A 779 31.04 -9.42 34.82
CA ARG A 779 30.48 -8.12 35.23
C ARG A 779 31.56 -7.10 35.64
N SER A 780 32.66 -7.54 36.26
CA SER A 780 33.76 -6.66 36.69
C SER A 780 34.53 -5.98 35.54
N TYR A 781 34.30 -6.38 34.29
CA TYR A 781 34.96 -5.84 33.11
C TYR A 781 34.21 -4.67 32.47
N ILE A 782 32.93 -4.47 32.81
CA ILE A 782 32.09 -3.43 32.22
C ILE A 782 31.13 -2.87 33.27
N ASN A 783 30.99 -1.55 33.32
CA ASN A 783 30.09 -0.91 34.29
C ASN A 783 28.62 -0.98 33.80
N PHE A 784 27.67 -0.56 34.64
CA PHE A 784 26.27 -0.40 34.21
C PHE A 784 25.57 0.78 34.90
N CYS A 785 24.52 1.32 34.27
CA CYS A 785 23.54 2.21 34.90
C CYS A 785 22.13 1.87 34.41
N VAL A 786 21.12 2.50 35.01
CA VAL A 786 19.71 2.36 34.57
C VAL A 786 19.26 3.53 33.71
N THR A 787 18.51 3.21 32.67
CA THR A 787 17.64 4.11 31.92
C THR A 787 16.22 3.83 32.37
N TRP A 788 15.62 4.74 33.14
CA TRP A 788 14.23 4.57 33.55
C TRP A 788 13.32 4.87 32.37
N CYS A 789 12.73 3.82 31.78
CA CYS A 789 11.81 3.91 30.64
C CYS A 789 10.40 4.27 31.14
N ASP A 790 10.27 5.52 31.57
CA ASP A 790 9.13 6.11 32.27
C ASP A 790 8.07 6.70 31.30
N HIS A 791 7.94 6.13 30.10
CA HIS A 791 6.98 6.57 29.07
C HIS A 791 5.53 6.16 29.41
N PHE A 792 5.01 6.66 30.53
CA PHE A 792 3.63 6.51 30.98
C PHE A 792 3.15 7.80 31.66
N GLU A 793 1.84 7.94 31.84
CA GLU A 793 1.24 9.05 32.60
C GLU A 793 1.10 8.70 34.08
N GLY A 794 1.25 9.70 34.94
CA GLY A 794 0.98 9.60 36.38
C GLY A 794 2.22 9.59 37.27
N HIS A 795 3.31 10.25 36.86
CA HIS A 795 4.46 10.46 37.75
C HIS A 795 4.06 11.24 39.00
N THR A 796 4.41 10.70 40.17
CA THR A 796 4.22 11.38 41.45
C THR A 796 5.53 11.48 42.19
N ARG A 797 5.64 12.45 43.11
CA ARG A 797 6.78 12.56 44.01
C ARG A 797 7.07 11.23 44.71
N ASP A 798 6.05 10.58 45.27
CA ASP A 798 6.24 9.37 46.08
C ASP A 798 6.77 8.21 45.23
N LEU A 799 6.25 8.02 44.01
CA LEU A 799 6.77 7.04 43.05
C LEU A 799 8.26 7.28 42.74
N MET A 800 8.64 8.52 42.49
CA MET A 800 10.03 8.85 42.15
C MET A 800 11.00 8.62 43.32
N LEU A 801 10.56 8.89 44.56
CA LEU A 801 11.36 8.60 45.75
C LEU A 801 11.42 7.09 46.02
N GLU A 802 10.34 6.35 45.81
CA GLU A 802 10.29 4.89 45.92
C GLU A 802 11.28 4.24 44.93
N VAL A 803 11.22 4.64 43.66
CA VAL A 803 12.14 4.18 42.61
C VAL A 803 13.59 4.52 42.96
N THR A 804 13.85 5.71 43.50
CA THR A 804 15.19 6.10 43.95
C THR A 804 15.69 5.21 45.07
N GLN A 805 14.83 4.90 46.05
CA GLN A 805 15.17 4.00 47.15
C GLN A 805 15.52 2.61 46.62
N TYR A 806 14.73 2.10 45.67
CA TYR A 806 14.99 0.82 45.01
C TYR A 806 16.37 0.79 44.35
N TRP A 807 16.74 1.83 43.59
CA TRP A 807 18.07 1.89 42.97
C TRP A 807 19.21 1.94 43.99
N ILE A 808 19.03 2.67 45.10
CA ILE A 808 20.01 2.71 46.20
C ILE A 808 20.22 1.30 46.78
N ASP A 809 19.13 0.59 47.06
CA ASP A 809 19.18 -0.69 47.75
C ASP A 809 19.72 -1.82 46.86
N HIS A 810 19.38 -1.79 45.56
CA HIS A 810 19.67 -2.90 44.65
C HIS A 810 20.88 -2.66 43.74
N TYR A 811 21.12 -1.42 43.29
CA TYR A 811 22.04 -1.15 42.18
C TYR A 811 23.22 -0.23 42.54
N PHE A 812 23.01 0.91 43.19
CA PHE A 812 24.08 1.92 43.35
C PHE A 812 25.28 1.39 44.14
N ASN A 813 25.02 0.48 45.08
CA ASN A 813 26.02 -0.19 45.92
C ASN A 813 26.87 -1.21 45.17
N GLN A 814 26.52 -1.59 43.94
CA GLN A 814 27.37 -2.44 43.11
C GLN A 814 28.67 -1.67 42.75
N PRO A 815 29.86 -2.28 42.89
CA PRO A 815 31.12 -1.66 42.52
C PRO A 815 31.15 -1.19 41.07
N GLU A 816 30.48 -1.93 40.19
CA GLU A 816 30.41 -1.72 38.75
C GLU A 816 29.34 -0.69 38.33
N TYR A 817 28.59 -0.09 39.27
CA TYR A 817 27.60 0.94 38.92
C TYR A 817 28.30 2.22 38.41
N TYR A 818 27.94 2.66 37.22
CA TYR A 818 28.55 3.78 36.53
C TYR A 818 28.27 5.11 37.25
N LYS A 819 29.34 5.85 37.52
CA LYS A 819 29.33 7.06 38.36
C LYS A 819 30.11 8.19 37.68
N ILE A 820 29.60 9.41 37.78
CA ILE A 820 30.30 10.64 37.40
C ILE A 820 30.57 11.43 38.68
N SER A 821 31.84 11.67 38.99
CA SER A 821 32.24 12.42 40.20
C SER A 821 31.61 11.87 41.50
N ASN A 822 31.59 10.53 41.64
CA ASN A 822 30.96 9.80 42.75
C ASN A 822 29.42 10.02 42.90
N LYS A 823 28.74 10.44 41.84
CA LYS A 823 27.29 10.44 41.74
C LYS A 823 26.84 9.27 40.85
N PRO A 824 25.95 8.38 41.32
CA PRO A 824 25.32 7.38 40.46
C PRO A 824 24.64 8.07 39.27
N VAL A 825 24.81 7.51 38.08
CA VAL A 825 24.16 8.00 36.86
C VAL A 825 22.81 7.32 36.68
N VAL A 826 21.77 8.10 36.36
CA VAL A 826 20.48 7.60 35.91
C VAL A 826 20.04 8.39 34.67
N ILE A 827 19.45 7.70 33.70
CA ILE A 827 18.90 8.30 32.49
C ILE A 827 17.37 8.25 32.58
N ILE A 828 16.69 9.36 32.29
CA ILE A 828 15.22 9.49 32.35
C ILE A 828 14.68 9.61 30.92
N PHE A 829 13.77 8.71 30.54
CA PHE A 829 13.29 8.58 29.16
C PHE A 829 12.28 9.66 28.75
N SER A 830 11.37 10.04 29.65
CA SER A 830 10.21 10.90 29.37
C SER A 830 10.22 12.19 30.21
N PRO A 831 11.28 13.00 30.16
CA PRO A 831 11.45 14.16 31.03
C PRO A 831 10.34 15.22 30.88
N LEU A 832 9.74 15.34 29.69
CA LEU A 832 8.62 16.27 29.45
C LEU A 832 7.30 15.76 30.04
N GLN A 833 7.00 14.47 29.91
CA GLN A 833 5.82 13.86 30.54
C GLN A 833 5.91 13.97 32.07
N MET A 834 7.08 13.68 32.64
CA MET A 834 7.33 13.85 34.09
C MET A 834 7.07 15.29 34.56
N LYS A 835 7.46 16.30 33.78
CA LYS A 835 7.15 17.71 34.05
C LYS A 835 5.66 17.98 34.02
N ASP A 836 4.95 17.44 33.03
CA ASP A 836 3.52 17.65 32.85
C ASP A 836 2.73 17.01 34.01
N ASP A 837 3.11 15.79 34.41
CA ASP A 837 2.47 15.07 35.52
C ASP A 837 2.68 15.74 36.88
N LEU A 838 3.89 16.24 37.16
CA LEU A 838 4.19 17.02 38.37
C LEU A 838 3.72 18.49 38.29
N GLY A 839 3.28 18.93 37.11
CA GLY A 839 2.66 20.23 36.84
C GLY A 839 3.61 21.42 36.62
N SER A 840 4.92 21.30 36.88
CA SER A 840 5.90 22.38 36.62
C SER A 840 7.35 21.91 36.68
N THR A 841 8.26 22.67 36.04
CA THR A 841 9.71 22.46 36.17
C THR A 841 10.20 22.56 37.62
N THR A 842 9.67 23.53 38.38
CA THR A 842 9.97 23.69 39.81
C THR A 842 9.56 22.47 40.64
N ALA A 843 8.43 21.83 40.32
CA ALA A 843 8.00 20.63 41.02
C ALA A 843 8.97 19.46 40.77
N VAL A 844 9.40 19.25 39.52
CA VAL A 844 10.43 18.25 39.18
C VAL A 844 11.75 18.54 39.92
N LEU A 845 12.21 19.80 39.90
CA LEU A 845 13.43 20.23 40.57
C LEU A 845 13.42 19.92 42.08
N ASN A 846 12.28 20.14 42.74
CA ASN A 846 12.12 19.82 44.15
C ASN A 846 12.29 18.31 44.39
N VAL A 847 11.61 17.46 43.60
CA VAL A 847 11.72 16.00 43.75
C VAL A 847 13.15 15.53 43.44
N PHE A 848 13.79 16.03 42.39
CA PHE A 848 15.20 15.72 42.08
C PHE A 848 16.17 16.14 43.20
N THR A 849 15.88 17.24 43.89
CA THR A 849 16.66 17.67 45.06
C THR A 849 16.52 16.65 46.20
N GLU A 850 15.32 16.11 46.42
CA GLU A 850 15.07 15.07 47.41
C GLU A 850 15.76 13.74 47.05
N MET A 851 15.65 13.30 45.79
CA MET A 851 16.35 12.11 45.29
C MET A 851 17.87 12.22 45.46
N ARG A 852 18.44 13.39 45.17
CA ARG A 852 19.86 13.68 45.41
C ARG A 852 20.21 13.60 46.90
N GLN A 853 19.35 14.12 47.77
CA GLN A 853 19.56 14.04 49.22
C GLN A 853 19.51 12.58 49.72
N MET A 854 18.63 11.74 49.18
CA MET A 854 18.63 10.30 49.48
C MET A 854 19.97 9.65 49.11
N CYS A 855 20.50 9.98 47.93
CA CYS A 855 21.81 9.49 47.51
C CYS A 855 22.96 10.00 48.39
N VAL A 856 22.90 11.26 48.85
CA VAL A 856 23.86 11.80 49.83
C VAL A 856 23.79 11.04 51.15
N ASN A 857 22.60 10.77 51.65
CA ASN A 857 22.39 10.01 52.88
C ASN A 857 22.91 8.56 52.74
N ALA A 858 22.88 7.99 51.53
CA ALA A 858 23.46 6.69 51.20
C ALA A 858 24.98 6.72 50.95
N GLY A 859 25.65 7.87 51.09
CA GLY A 859 27.11 8.01 50.99
C GLY A 859 27.65 8.45 49.62
N TYR A 860 26.78 8.82 48.68
CA TYR A 860 27.18 9.36 47.37
C TYR A 860 27.33 10.88 47.39
N ALA A 861 27.93 11.46 46.36
CA ALA A 861 28.03 12.92 46.21
C ALA A 861 26.70 13.58 45.73
N GLY A 862 25.60 12.82 45.71
CA GLY A 862 24.32 13.15 45.08
C GLY A 862 23.97 12.16 43.97
N LEU A 863 23.06 12.55 43.10
CA LEU A 863 22.59 11.80 41.92
C LEU A 863 22.91 12.61 40.65
N TYR A 864 23.37 11.93 39.59
CA TYR A 864 23.63 12.54 38.28
C TYR A 864 22.53 12.12 37.31
N ILE A 865 21.68 13.08 36.92
CA ILE A 865 20.44 12.80 36.17
C ILE A 865 20.59 13.28 34.74
N ILE A 866 20.43 12.38 33.78
CA ILE A 866 20.50 12.67 32.34
C ILE A 866 19.07 12.57 31.77
N GLY A 867 18.62 13.58 31.03
CA GLY A 867 17.31 13.54 30.37
C GLY A 867 17.42 13.18 28.89
N LEU A 868 16.53 12.32 28.39
CA LEU A 868 16.40 12.04 26.95
C LEU A 868 15.58 13.13 26.27
N GLY A 869 16.14 13.75 25.22
CA GLY A 869 15.44 14.83 24.53
C GLY A 869 16.05 15.22 23.19
N LEU A 870 15.19 15.69 22.29
CA LEU A 870 15.56 16.26 21.00
C LEU A 870 16.18 17.66 21.17
N GLY A 871 16.88 18.12 20.12
CA GLY A 871 17.58 19.41 20.11
C GLY A 871 16.65 20.62 20.28
N GLY A 872 17.23 21.72 20.78
CA GLY A 872 16.60 23.04 20.82
C GLY A 872 16.67 23.74 22.18
N SER A 873 16.66 25.07 22.16
CA SER A 873 16.79 25.92 23.35
C SER A 873 15.66 25.75 24.35
N TYR A 874 14.43 25.48 23.89
CA TYR A 874 13.28 25.23 24.77
C TYR A 874 13.47 23.97 25.61
N VAL A 875 13.91 22.86 24.99
CA VAL A 875 14.15 21.59 25.68
C VAL A 875 15.33 21.75 26.64
N ALA A 876 16.43 22.37 26.20
CA ALA A 876 17.60 22.63 27.04
C ALA A 876 17.24 23.44 28.30
N GLN A 877 16.46 24.51 28.14
CA GLN A 877 16.02 25.34 29.27
C GLN A 877 15.08 24.57 30.19
N THR A 878 14.11 23.85 29.63
CA THR A 878 13.17 23.04 30.41
C THR A 878 13.91 22.01 31.28
N PHE A 879 14.88 21.30 30.71
CA PHE A 879 15.67 20.32 31.45
C PHE A 879 16.55 21.00 32.51
N LYS A 880 17.15 22.14 32.17
CA LYS A 880 17.93 22.90 33.15
C LYS A 880 17.08 23.33 34.35
N ASP A 881 15.86 23.80 34.10
CA ASP A 881 14.92 24.26 35.11
C ASP A 881 14.36 23.10 35.96
N CYS A 882 14.14 21.93 35.36
CA CYS A 882 13.84 20.69 36.09
C CYS A 882 15.03 20.17 36.93
N GLY A 883 16.23 20.66 36.67
CA GLY A 883 17.44 20.29 37.41
C GLY A 883 18.16 19.06 36.88
N TYR A 884 18.07 18.74 35.59
CA TYR A 884 18.92 17.73 34.94
C TYR A 884 20.39 18.17 34.93
N ASP A 885 21.33 17.22 35.00
CA ASP A 885 22.78 17.48 34.97
C ASP A 885 23.33 17.49 33.53
N ALA A 886 22.73 16.71 32.63
CA ALA A 886 23.03 16.65 31.20
C ALA A 886 21.81 16.16 30.39
N ALA A 887 21.92 16.19 29.07
CA ALA A 887 20.96 15.58 28.15
C ALA A 887 21.66 14.64 27.16
N THR A 888 20.90 13.69 26.62
CA THR A 888 21.31 12.85 25.49
C THR A 888 20.09 12.44 24.66
N GLY A 889 20.29 11.67 23.60
CA GLY A 889 19.20 11.08 22.82
C GLY A 889 19.07 9.58 23.04
N TYR A 890 17.99 9.01 22.49
CA TYR A 890 17.72 7.58 22.48
C TYR A 890 17.69 7.09 21.03
N ASN A 891 16.65 7.43 20.26
CA ASN A 891 16.60 7.26 18.79
C ASN A 891 16.18 8.56 18.11
N TYR A 892 16.76 8.89 16.94
CA TYR A 892 16.25 9.97 16.06
C TYR A 892 15.93 9.41 14.67
N SER A 893 15.03 8.43 14.64
CA SER A 893 14.60 7.70 13.44
C SER A 893 14.25 8.57 12.24
N GLN A 894 13.80 9.82 12.45
CA GLN A 894 13.42 10.79 11.40
C GLN A 894 14.46 11.87 11.05
N ALA A 895 15.62 11.91 11.73
CA ALA A 895 16.61 12.97 11.53
C ALA A 895 17.12 13.05 10.08
N GLY A 896 17.12 14.25 9.50
CA GLY A 896 17.61 14.47 8.13
C GLY A 896 16.68 13.97 7.02
N MET A 897 15.49 13.46 7.36
CA MET A 897 14.48 13.10 6.37
C MET A 897 13.77 14.34 5.84
N SER A 898 13.59 14.41 4.53
CA SER A 898 12.64 15.34 3.90
C SER A 898 11.20 14.99 4.25
N ASP A 899 10.27 15.93 4.05
CA ASP A 899 8.85 15.67 4.34
C ASP A 899 8.28 14.55 3.48
N ASN A 900 8.78 14.39 2.25
CA ASN A 900 8.42 13.26 1.39
C ASN A 900 8.92 11.92 1.96
N GLU A 901 10.15 11.88 2.44
CA GLU A 901 10.71 10.68 3.09
C GLU A 901 9.96 10.34 4.38
N LYS A 902 9.57 11.35 5.18
CA LYS A 902 8.75 11.15 6.39
C LYS A 902 7.38 10.58 6.05
N ALA A 903 6.75 11.09 4.99
CA ALA A 903 5.48 10.58 4.48
C ALA A 903 5.61 9.14 3.94
N GLN A 904 6.71 8.83 3.25
CA GLN A 904 7.03 7.47 2.77
C GLN A 904 7.50 6.53 3.87
N ARG A 905 7.82 7.08 5.05
CA ARG A 905 8.45 6.37 6.17
C ARG A 905 9.70 5.59 5.72
N SER A 906 10.48 6.18 4.82
CA SER A 906 11.68 5.55 4.28
C SER A 906 12.71 6.60 3.88
N SER A 907 13.97 6.40 4.25
CA SER A 907 15.06 7.32 3.87
C SER A 907 16.41 6.61 3.89
N PRO A 908 17.34 6.91 2.98
CA PRO A 908 18.70 6.38 3.06
C PRO A 908 19.39 6.74 4.38
N TYR A 909 20.09 5.77 4.98
CA TYR A 909 20.74 5.91 6.28
C TYR A 909 21.82 7.01 6.31
N TYR A 910 22.58 7.21 5.22
CA TYR A 910 23.63 8.23 5.16
C TYR A 910 23.14 9.66 5.48
N LYS A 911 21.84 9.95 5.30
CA LYS A 911 21.24 11.25 5.65
C LYS A 911 21.10 11.47 7.15
N ALA A 912 20.99 10.41 7.94
CA ALA A 912 20.93 10.51 9.40
C ALA A 912 22.28 10.99 9.98
N VAL A 913 23.40 10.55 9.40
CA VAL A 913 24.77 10.85 9.88
C VAL A 913 25.02 12.35 10.15
N PRO A 914 24.83 13.28 9.19
CA PRO A 914 25.00 14.71 9.45
C PRO A 914 23.88 15.30 10.32
N ALA A 915 22.66 14.76 10.26
CA ALA A 915 21.52 15.28 11.01
C ALA A 915 21.62 15.00 12.52
N PHE A 916 22.16 13.84 12.90
CA PHE A 916 22.48 13.52 14.29
C PHE A 916 23.49 14.49 14.85
N LYS A 917 24.60 14.70 14.12
CA LYS A 917 25.61 15.69 14.48
C LYS A 917 24.98 17.07 14.69
N TYR A 918 24.14 17.51 13.76
CA TYR A 918 23.42 18.77 13.88
C TYR A 918 22.57 18.83 15.15
N ALA A 919 21.80 17.78 15.46
CA ALA A 919 20.95 17.75 16.65
C ALA A 919 21.76 17.83 17.96
N TRP A 920 22.92 17.15 18.04
CA TRP A 920 23.80 17.26 19.21
C TRP A 920 24.38 18.67 19.34
N GLU A 921 24.84 19.24 18.23
CA GLU A 921 25.39 20.61 18.18
C GLU A 921 24.31 21.64 18.53
N GLU A 922 23.08 21.47 18.04
CA GLU A 922 21.97 22.37 18.33
C GLU A 922 21.70 22.45 19.84
N MET A 923 21.73 21.30 20.54
CA MET A 923 21.54 21.24 21.98
C MET A 923 22.75 21.81 22.74
N GLN A 924 23.96 21.42 22.38
CA GLN A 924 25.19 21.81 23.07
C GLN A 924 25.57 23.28 22.87
N LEU A 925 25.31 23.84 21.70
CA LEU A 925 25.62 25.23 21.37
C LEU A 925 24.65 26.23 22.01
N THR A 926 23.54 25.78 22.61
CA THR A 926 22.74 26.63 23.50
C THR A 926 23.55 27.14 24.69
N GLY A 927 24.56 26.39 25.13
CA GLY A 927 25.35 26.68 26.33
C GLY A 927 24.57 26.51 27.65
N ILE A 928 23.35 25.98 27.62
CA ILE A 928 22.45 25.89 28.79
C ILE A 928 22.70 24.60 29.59
N LEU A 929 22.82 23.47 28.89
CA LEU A 929 22.95 22.15 29.48
C LEU A 929 23.98 21.31 28.68
N PRO A 930 24.90 20.58 29.33
CA PRO A 930 25.79 19.66 28.63
C PRO A 930 25.02 18.58 27.86
N PHE A 931 25.49 18.25 26.66
CA PHE A 931 24.92 17.18 25.85
C PHE A 931 25.91 16.05 25.65
N ILE A 932 25.45 14.80 25.73
CA ILE A 932 26.23 13.59 25.40
C ILE A 932 25.80 13.16 24.00
N ALA A 933 26.75 13.09 23.06
CA ALA A 933 26.48 12.55 21.72
C ALA A 933 25.99 11.10 21.83
N PHE A 934 24.85 10.80 21.22
CA PHE A 934 24.33 9.46 21.07
C PHE A 934 24.29 9.08 19.57
N THR A 935 24.48 7.82 19.25
CA THR A 935 24.60 7.31 17.87
C THR A 935 23.74 6.08 17.69
N GLU A 936 23.30 5.77 16.47
CA GLU A 936 22.56 4.54 16.16
C GLU A 936 23.06 3.93 14.83
N PRO A 937 23.12 2.59 14.66
CA PRO A 937 23.51 1.93 13.41
C PRO A 937 22.40 2.00 12.34
N GLY A 938 21.26 2.57 12.69
CA GLY A 938 20.15 2.93 11.81
C GLY A 938 18.86 2.21 12.15
N TRP A 939 17.74 2.77 11.69
CA TRP A 939 16.40 2.39 12.12
C TRP A 939 15.65 1.49 11.12
N ASP A 940 14.92 0.49 11.59
CA ASP A 940 14.02 -0.38 10.82
C ASP A 940 13.03 -1.10 11.76
N ASP A 941 11.93 -0.43 12.08
CA ASP A 941 10.92 -0.90 13.05
C ASP A 941 9.86 -1.84 12.46
N ARG A 942 10.12 -2.45 11.28
CA ARG A 942 9.19 -3.39 10.63
C ARG A 942 8.63 -4.50 11.55
N PRO A 943 9.42 -5.13 12.45
CA PRO A 943 8.89 -6.08 13.43
C PRO A 943 7.81 -5.52 14.37
N TRP A 944 7.97 -4.26 14.80
CA TRP A 944 7.05 -3.61 15.73
C TRP A 944 5.87 -2.93 15.04
N ALA A 945 6.16 -2.19 13.97
CA ALA A 945 5.20 -1.31 13.30
C ALA A 945 4.54 -1.94 12.07
N GLY A 946 5.03 -3.08 11.58
CA GLY A 946 4.47 -3.77 10.42
C GLY A 946 4.40 -2.87 9.18
N ALA A 947 3.20 -2.71 8.61
CA ALA A 947 2.99 -1.85 7.44
C ALA A 947 3.15 -0.33 7.74
N ASN A 948 3.20 0.05 9.02
CA ASN A 948 3.49 1.41 9.47
C ASN A 948 4.98 1.62 9.77
N ALA A 949 5.87 0.76 9.31
CA ALA A 949 7.29 0.89 9.64
C ALA A 949 7.93 2.13 9.04
N LEU A 950 8.86 2.73 9.77
CA LEU A 950 9.91 3.59 9.24
C LEU A 950 11.16 2.76 8.96
N VAL A 951 11.76 2.95 7.77
CA VAL A 951 12.98 2.21 7.39
C VAL A 951 14.08 3.15 6.93
N ARG A 952 15.24 3.05 7.57
CA ARG A 952 16.50 3.58 7.05
C ARG A 952 17.09 2.58 6.06
N THR A 953 17.02 2.92 4.78
CA THR A 953 17.51 2.06 3.69
C THR A 953 19.01 2.22 3.49
N ASN A 954 19.64 1.26 2.80
CA ASN A 954 21.08 1.30 2.49
C ASN A 954 21.99 1.43 3.73
N ARG A 955 21.59 0.88 4.88
CA ARG A 955 22.43 0.80 6.09
C ARG A 955 23.72 0.06 5.77
N ASN A 956 24.83 0.54 6.33
CA ASN A 956 26.16 -0.02 6.11
C ASN A 956 27.15 0.43 7.20
N LYS A 957 28.22 -0.36 7.37
CA LYS A 957 29.29 -0.09 8.35
C LYS A 957 29.96 1.28 8.16
N ALA A 958 30.15 1.72 6.92
CA ALA A 958 30.91 2.94 6.62
C ALA A 958 30.19 4.22 7.08
N ASP A 959 28.88 4.28 6.88
CA ASP A 959 28.05 5.39 7.36
C ASP A 959 27.96 5.40 8.89
N PHE A 960 27.81 4.23 9.52
CA PHE A 960 27.78 4.15 10.98
C PHE A 960 29.14 4.56 11.60
N LYS A 961 30.25 4.08 11.03
CA LYS A 961 31.60 4.54 11.39
C LYS A 961 31.73 6.05 11.27
N SER A 962 31.15 6.67 10.23
CA SER A 962 31.16 8.12 10.05
C SER A 962 30.37 8.85 11.15
N MET A 963 29.23 8.31 11.59
CA MET A 963 28.47 8.84 12.72
C MET A 963 29.27 8.73 14.03
N LEU A 964 29.91 7.59 14.29
CA LEU A 964 30.76 7.38 15.47
C LEU A 964 31.97 8.32 15.46
N LEU A 965 32.59 8.58 14.30
CA LEU A 965 33.66 9.57 14.16
C LEU A 965 33.20 10.99 14.52
N ASN A 966 31.99 11.38 14.10
CA ASN A 966 31.39 12.65 14.50
C ASN A 966 31.19 12.71 16.02
N ALA A 967 30.69 11.63 16.63
CA ALA A 967 30.47 11.56 18.08
C ALA A 967 31.80 11.62 18.86
N ARG A 968 32.85 10.96 18.35
CA ARG A 968 34.21 11.06 18.91
C ARG A 968 34.71 12.49 18.92
N THR A 969 34.62 13.18 17.78
CA THR A 969 35.01 14.60 17.67
C THR A 969 34.19 15.49 18.61
N PHE A 970 32.88 15.24 18.71
CA PHE A 970 32.01 15.97 19.63
C PHE A 970 32.42 15.77 21.10
N ALA A 971 32.65 14.53 21.53
CA ALA A 971 33.08 14.21 22.89
C ALA A 971 34.48 14.75 23.22
N ASP A 972 35.37 14.85 22.21
CA ASP A 972 36.67 15.51 22.36
C ASP A 972 36.52 17.02 22.59
N SER A 973 35.56 17.67 21.94
CA SER A 973 35.28 19.11 22.09
C SER A 973 34.50 19.44 23.36
N TYR A 974 33.62 18.55 23.82
CA TYR A 974 32.68 18.82 24.91
C TYR A 974 32.72 17.73 26.00
N PRO A 975 33.86 17.54 26.70
CA PRO A 975 33.94 16.56 27.79
C PRO A 975 33.08 17.00 28.98
N ILE A 976 32.35 16.03 29.56
CA ILE A 976 31.48 16.25 30.72
C ILE A 976 32.19 15.81 31.99
N SER A 977 32.43 16.74 32.90
CA SER A 977 33.17 16.48 34.16
C SER A 977 34.52 15.79 33.91
N GLY A 978 35.21 16.16 32.83
CA GLY A 978 36.49 15.57 32.43
C GLY A 978 36.42 14.21 31.74
N LYS A 979 35.22 13.65 31.51
CA LYS A 979 35.00 12.40 30.78
C LYS A 979 34.56 12.68 29.34
N LYS A 980 35.02 11.86 28.39
CA LYS A 980 34.60 11.88 26.99
C LYS A 980 33.56 10.78 26.80
N ILE A 981 32.28 11.11 27.03
CA ILE A 981 31.19 10.14 27.05
C ILE A 981 30.51 10.13 25.68
N VAL A 982 30.19 8.94 25.17
CA VAL A 982 29.39 8.73 23.95
C VAL A 982 28.39 7.61 24.22
N MET A 983 27.15 7.76 23.76
CA MET A 983 26.13 6.71 23.82
C MET A 983 25.92 6.06 22.44
N VAL A 984 25.61 4.77 22.43
CA VAL A 984 25.24 4.01 21.23
C VAL A 984 23.92 3.30 21.49
N GLU A 985 22.91 3.61 20.69
CA GLU A 985 21.62 2.93 20.61
C GLU A 985 21.70 1.90 19.48
N CYS A 986 21.74 0.61 19.74
CA CYS A 986 21.94 -0.03 21.05
C CYS A 986 22.63 -1.38 20.87
N TRP A 987 22.76 -2.13 21.95
CA TRP A 987 23.24 -3.49 21.87
C TRP A 987 22.27 -4.40 21.11
N ASN A 988 21.02 -4.51 21.56
CA ASN A 988 20.14 -5.62 21.18
C ASN A 988 18.68 -5.22 20.87
N GLU A 989 18.36 -3.99 20.48
CA GLU A 989 16.98 -3.64 20.04
C GLU A 989 16.72 -4.15 18.61
N PHE A 990 16.53 -5.47 18.49
CA PHE A 990 16.31 -6.12 17.20
C PHE A 990 14.99 -5.71 16.55
N GLY A 991 14.00 -5.23 17.29
CA GLY A 991 12.72 -4.90 16.71
C GLY A 991 12.66 -3.49 16.11
N GLU A 992 13.34 -2.50 16.70
CA GLU A 992 13.60 -1.20 16.04
C GLU A 992 14.72 -1.29 15.00
N GLY A 993 15.45 -2.41 14.98
CA GLY A 993 16.49 -2.69 14.00
C GLY A 993 17.83 -2.04 14.32
N GLU A 994 18.02 -1.54 15.53
CA GLU A 994 19.17 -0.72 15.96
C GLU A 994 20.27 -1.53 16.66
N ALA A 995 20.25 -2.85 16.52
CA ALA A 995 21.16 -3.76 17.22
C ALA A 995 22.59 -3.72 16.63
N CYS A 996 23.56 -3.37 17.49
CA CYS A 996 24.99 -3.59 17.25
C CYS A 996 25.44 -5.01 17.60
N GLU A 997 24.64 -5.78 18.35
CA GLU A 997 24.91 -7.17 18.68
C GLU A 997 25.13 -7.98 17.40
N PRO A 998 26.17 -8.84 17.38
CA PRO A 998 26.46 -9.68 16.24
C PRO A 998 25.27 -10.54 15.81
N ASN A 999 24.85 -10.34 14.56
CA ASN A 999 23.67 -10.97 14.01
C ASN A 999 23.83 -11.30 12.53
N ASN A 1000 22.86 -12.01 11.99
CA ASN A 1000 22.84 -12.47 10.62
C ASN A 1000 22.72 -11.35 9.55
N LEU A 1001 22.44 -10.10 9.92
CA LEU A 1001 22.35 -8.99 8.96
C LEU A 1001 23.71 -8.31 8.79
N TRP A 1002 24.45 -8.13 9.89
CA TRP A 1002 25.67 -7.31 9.92
C TRP A 1002 26.93 -8.06 10.40
N GLY A 1003 26.79 -9.27 10.90
CA GLY A 1003 27.84 -9.90 11.70
C GLY A 1003 28.38 -8.96 12.76
N PHE A 1004 29.70 -8.85 12.88
CA PHE A 1004 30.35 -7.96 13.84
C PHE A 1004 30.52 -6.53 13.32
N ASP A 1005 30.10 -6.20 12.10
CA ASP A 1005 30.41 -4.92 11.44
C ASP A 1005 30.07 -3.69 12.30
N MET A 1006 28.93 -3.71 13.00
CA MET A 1006 28.50 -2.59 13.84
C MET A 1006 29.34 -2.47 15.12
N ALA A 1007 29.62 -3.60 15.79
CA ALA A 1007 30.51 -3.62 16.95
C ALA A 1007 31.95 -3.21 16.55
N ASP A 1008 32.45 -3.72 15.43
CA ASP A 1008 33.75 -3.36 14.86
C ASP A 1008 33.88 -1.86 14.60
N ALA A 1009 32.83 -1.23 14.07
CA ALA A 1009 32.85 0.20 13.82
C ALA A 1009 33.09 0.99 15.12
N VAL A 1010 32.50 0.56 16.24
CA VAL A 1010 32.75 1.13 17.58
C VAL A 1010 34.22 0.96 17.95
N ARG A 1011 34.76 -0.26 17.80
CA ARG A 1011 36.15 -0.57 18.12
C ARG A 1011 37.14 0.26 17.29
N GLU A 1012 36.97 0.28 15.97
CA GLU A 1012 37.83 1.01 15.03
C GLU A 1012 37.88 2.51 15.37
N VAL A 1013 36.77 3.10 15.81
CA VAL A 1013 36.69 4.54 16.12
C VAL A 1013 37.26 4.89 17.49
N PHE A 1014 36.91 4.13 18.53
CA PHE A 1014 37.23 4.49 19.92
C PHE A 1014 38.47 3.79 20.48
N VAL A 1015 38.96 2.74 19.83
CA VAL A 1015 40.15 1.98 20.24
C VAL A 1015 41.24 2.05 19.16
N GLY A 1016 40.88 1.67 17.92
CA GLY A 1016 41.76 1.67 16.74
C GLY A 1016 41.75 0.34 15.98
N ASP A 1017 42.31 0.34 14.76
CA ASP A 1017 42.23 -0.75 13.77
C ASP A 1017 43.15 -1.96 14.04
N THR A 1018 43.48 -2.23 15.31
CA THR A 1018 44.25 -3.43 15.66
C THR A 1018 43.41 -4.68 15.40
N ALA A 1019 43.95 -5.61 14.62
CA ALA A 1019 43.31 -6.89 14.32
C ALA A 1019 42.87 -7.58 15.63
N HIS A 1020 41.63 -8.04 15.64
CA HIS A 1020 41.03 -8.79 16.75
C HIS A 1020 40.25 -9.99 16.20
N ILE A 1021 39.86 -10.88 17.08
CA ILE A 1021 39.22 -12.13 16.71
C ILE A 1021 37.82 -12.18 17.33
N ASP A 1022 36.82 -12.19 16.47
CA ASP A 1022 35.43 -12.33 16.86
C ASP A 1022 35.05 -13.79 17.03
N MET A 1023 35.04 -14.22 18.29
CA MET A 1023 34.60 -15.56 18.68
C MET A 1023 33.09 -15.60 18.85
N ILE A 1024 32.47 -16.68 18.36
CA ILE A 1024 31.06 -17.01 18.59
C ILE A 1024 30.91 -18.32 19.38
N PRO A 1025 29.75 -18.62 20.00
CA PRO A 1025 29.57 -19.88 20.74
C PRO A 1025 29.94 -21.13 19.93
N ALA A 1026 29.65 -21.12 18.62
CA ALA A 1026 29.96 -22.22 17.72
C ALA A 1026 31.48 -22.47 17.58
N ASP A 1027 32.33 -21.44 17.70
CA ASP A 1027 33.79 -21.59 17.62
C ASP A 1027 34.33 -22.49 18.75
N ILE A 1028 33.68 -22.45 19.90
CA ILE A 1028 34.05 -23.21 21.10
C ILE A 1028 33.16 -24.46 21.32
N GLY A 1029 32.31 -24.80 20.35
CA GLY A 1029 31.39 -25.93 20.45
C GLY A 1029 30.27 -25.77 21.49
N GLN A 1030 30.00 -24.54 21.92
CA GLN A 1030 28.96 -24.23 22.90
C GLN A 1030 27.63 -23.98 22.21
N SER A 1031 26.56 -24.60 22.71
CA SER A 1031 25.18 -24.21 22.42
C SER A 1031 24.63 -23.40 23.60
N VAL A 1032 24.11 -22.19 23.34
CA VAL A 1032 23.44 -21.40 24.39
C VAL A 1032 21.95 -21.73 24.45
N LYS A 1033 21.32 -21.52 25.61
CA LYS A 1033 19.88 -21.78 25.81
C LYS A 1033 19.08 -21.00 24.76
N GLN A 1034 18.39 -21.76 23.92
CA GLN A 1034 17.49 -21.23 22.92
C GLN A 1034 16.08 -21.20 23.49
N TRP A 1035 15.32 -20.23 23.06
CA TRP A 1035 13.89 -20.23 23.24
C TRP A 1035 13.26 -21.40 22.49
N THR A 1036 12.54 -22.25 23.22
CA THR A 1036 11.88 -23.44 22.69
C THR A 1036 10.40 -23.18 22.47
N PHE A 1037 9.95 -23.25 21.23
CA PHE A 1037 8.54 -23.06 20.87
C PHE A 1037 7.78 -24.38 21.01
N SER A 1038 6.55 -24.33 21.52
CA SER A 1038 5.66 -25.49 21.61
C SER A 1038 5.31 -26.12 20.25
N THR A 1039 5.61 -25.45 19.12
CA THR A 1039 5.26 -25.87 17.76
C THR A 1039 6.41 -25.83 16.73
N GLY A 1040 7.66 -25.59 17.14
CA GLY A 1040 8.86 -25.67 16.29
C GLY A 1040 9.12 -24.52 15.30
N ASP A 1041 10.26 -24.58 14.59
CA ASP A 1041 10.83 -23.56 13.67
C ASP A 1041 10.24 -23.61 12.25
N GLY A 1042 9.05 -24.18 12.09
CA GLY A 1042 8.44 -24.40 10.79
C GLY A 1042 8.03 -23.09 10.08
N PRO A 1043 8.37 -22.91 8.78
CA PRO A 1043 8.03 -21.71 8.00
C PRO A 1043 6.52 -21.50 7.78
N TRP A 1044 5.68 -22.45 8.20
CA TRP A 1044 4.24 -22.48 7.93
C TRP A 1044 3.38 -21.88 9.05
N TYR A 1045 3.94 -21.60 10.23
CA TYR A 1045 3.15 -21.23 11.41
C TYR A 1045 2.51 -19.83 11.31
N SER A 1046 3.27 -18.81 10.90
CA SER A 1046 2.75 -17.43 10.74
C SER A 1046 1.61 -17.33 9.70
N PRO A 1047 1.71 -17.97 8.51
CA PRO A 1047 0.59 -18.06 7.56
C PRO A 1047 -0.68 -18.68 8.16
N MET A 1048 -0.55 -19.76 8.94
CA MET A 1048 -1.70 -20.45 9.57
C MET A 1048 -2.35 -19.61 10.67
N ALA A 1049 -1.56 -18.89 11.48
CA ALA A 1049 -2.05 -17.99 12.52
C ALA A 1049 -2.78 -16.77 11.94
N LYS A 1050 -2.24 -16.15 10.88
CA LYS A 1050 -2.89 -15.03 10.15
C LYS A 1050 -4.17 -15.47 9.43
N ALA A 1051 -4.26 -16.73 9.00
CA ALA A 1051 -5.47 -17.32 8.41
C ALA A 1051 -6.53 -17.73 9.46
N GLY A 1052 -6.31 -17.51 10.76
CA GLY A 1052 -7.25 -17.88 11.82
C GLY A 1052 -7.37 -19.38 12.06
N ILE A 1053 -6.43 -20.19 11.55
CA ILE A 1053 -6.42 -21.65 11.73
C ILE A 1053 -5.85 -21.94 13.11
N ARG A 1054 -6.74 -22.28 14.07
CA ARG A 1054 -6.34 -22.75 15.40
C ARG A 1054 -6.11 -24.27 15.36
N LEU A 1055 -4.89 -24.72 15.64
CA LEU A 1055 -4.66 -26.11 16.05
C LEU A 1055 -5.26 -26.26 17.44
N SER A 1056 -6.31 -27.06 17.57
CA SER A 1056 -6.93 -27.34 18.86
C SER A 1056 -6.01 -28.21 19.70
N SER A 1057 -5.38 -27.68 20.74
CA SER A 1057 -4.77 -28.52 21.78
C SER A 1057 -5.14 -28.01 23.16
N ASN A 1058 -6.36 -28.34 23.58
CA ASN A 1058 -6.76 -28.27 24.99
C ASN A 1058 -7.04 -29.68 25.53
N THR A 1059 -6.09 -30.62 25.41
CA THR A 1059 -5.96 -31.73 26.37
C THR A 1059 -4.67 -32.54 26.21
N ALA A 1060 -3.99 -32.74 27.35
CA ALA A 1060 -3.12 -33.87 27.74
C ALA A 1060 -1.68 -34.00 27.16
N GLY A 1061 -0.70 -33.71 28.03
CA GLY A 1061 0.39 -34.60 28.44
C GLY A 1061 1.39 -35.11 27.39
N TYR A 1062 2.67 -34.75 27.59
CA TYR A 1062 3.92 -35.31 27.03
C TYR A 1062 3.86 -36.65 26.25
N SER A 1063 3.20 -36.65 25.09
CA SER A 1063 3.39 -37.65 24.05
C SER A 1063 3.17 -36.98 22.69
N PRO A 1064 3.99 -37.31 21.67
CA PRO A 1064 3.81 -36.77 20.34
C PRO A 1064 2.44 -37.20 19.82
N VAL A 1065 1.55 -36.23 19.62
CA VAL A 1065 0.25 -36.43 18.97
C VAL A 1065 0.50 -36.46 17.46
N TYR A 1066 0.36 -37.64 16.87
CA TYR A 1066 0.41 -37.84 15.42
C TYR A 1066 -0.95 -37.45 14.81
N ASP A 1067 -1.25 -36.16 14.71
CA ASP A 1067 -2.48 -35.73 14.03
C ASP A 1067 -2.26 -35.63 12.51
N THR A 1068 -3.17 -36.27 11.77
CA THR A 1068 -3.18 -36.28 10.31
C THR A 1068 -4.10 -35.16 9.82
N ILE A 1069 -3.55 -34.07 9.30
CA ILE A 1069 -4.34 -33.06 8.59
C ILE A 1069 -4.62 -33.57 7.18
N THR A 1070 -5.88 -33.89 6.89
CA THR A 1070 -6.31 -34.30 5.54
C THR A 1070 -6.87 -33.09 4.81
N PHE A 1071 -6.18 -32.64 3.76
CA PHE A 1071 -6.73 -31.66 2.82
C PHE A 1071 -7.63 -32.39 1.83
N THR A 1072 -8.94 -32.12 1.89
CA THR A 1072 -9.87 -32.60 0.87
C THR A 1072 -9.96 -31.54 -0.21
N THR A 1073 -9.28 -31.75 -1.34
CA THR A 1073 -9.50 -30.93 -2.55
C THR A 1073 -10.58 -31.61 -3.40
N THR A 1074 -11.40 -30.85 -4.12
CA THR A 1074 -12.50 -31.36 -4.96
C THR A 1074 -12.03 -32.00 -6.27
N ARG A 1075 -10.72 -32.19 -6.49
CA ARG A 1075 -10.16 -32.97 -7.60
C ARG A 1075 -9.88 -34.40 -7.14
N ALA A 1076 -10.35 -35.39 -7.90
CA ALA A 1076 -10.31 -36.81 -7.56
C ALA A 1076 -8.94 -37.49 -7.83
N ASP A 1077 -7.86 -36.73 -8.06
CA ASP A 1077 -6.70 -37.23 -8.80
C ASP A 1077 -5.35 -37.08 -8.07
N THR A 1078 -5.27 -36.40 -6.93
CA THR A 1078 -4.00 -36.24 -6.19
C THR A 1078 -4.20 -36.28 -4.68
N ILE A 1079 -4.07 -37.46 -4.10
CA ILE A 1079 -3.88 -37.63 -2.65
C ILE A 1079 -2.38 -37.48 -2.37
N SER A 1080 -1.94 -36.28 -2.01
CA SER A 1080 -0.61 -36.09 -1.43
C SER A 1080 -0.71 -36.26 0.08
N ARG A 1081 -0.26 -37.41 0.58
CA ARG A 1081 -0.19 -37.69 2.02
C ARG A 1081 1.04 -36.98 2.59
N VAL A 1082 0.84 -35.86 3.28
CA VAL A 1082 1.91 -35.21 4.06
C VAL A 1082 1.84 -35.77 5.47
N THR A 1083 2.86 -36.53 5.86
CA THR A 1083 3.08 -36.93 7.25
C THR A 1083 4.03 -35.91 7.85
N MET A 1084 3.55 -35.11 8.82
CA MET A 1084 4.44 -34.22 9.57
C MET A 1084 5.07 -35.03 10.69
N HIS A 1085 6.40 -35.07 10.73
CA HIS A 1085 7.20 -35.77 11.74
C HIS A 1085 7.59 -34.85 12.88
#